data_AF-A0A351WJP3-F1
#
_entry.id   AF-A0A351WJP3-F1
#
_cell.length_a   1.000
_cell.length_b   1.000
_cell.length_c   1.000
_cell.angle_alpha   90.00
_cell.angle_beta   90.00
_cell.angle_gamma   90.00
#
_symmetry.space_group_name_H-M   'P 1'
#
loop_
_entity.id
_entity.type
_entity.pdbx_description
1 polymer ?
#
loop_
_entity_poly.entity_id
_entity_poly.type
_entity_poly.pdbx_seq_one_letter_code
_entity_poly.pdbx_strand_id
1 'polypeptide(L)'
;MKYRWIVFCLSIVCLILPARAAQYYVSSIHPSRSDSNPGTSSSAPWATLDKVKSAWGSLSAGDTVHMERGSVWNLTFSSDYWSLSRSGNSSAGPITLRGDDYGSGAKPIVRRAGGAGSCGFMLVQSSYVTLRDFVLDGGAKATLGIAVGAGAGANVSNVKIQNLSVTNLGGSSSQYICGIWLTSFNGRTISDCLIEGNYVADYSAHGLNHYSPYPLINITWRNNTVKNGFTGGRYPSANAALQITSGGSGNVFEYNFLEDRTTTEGGILGFGKYAGDTGTNTIRHNVIANSDSFGMIYTIDQTNKKILLDVYGNVFYNNDRAGLGIHPYNSYAAGTTFNVYNNTFYNNYTDGGDTSHGEVEFHAQCNNTRINFYNNLLQHRPYGTTVGLAVGSGFSGTLTHGNNLYWHETGTGATVVNHGSAYTVANVRNYESTAQQANPLFVSASQTPTAISSTGGASPNGLNLTASSPACSSGANLGTKYACDINQVVRTVPWSIGAYQYTSGGGGTTTPPPVTATAKDYYVSSTHAARNDANPGTNANAPWASFDKIKSMWTSLPHGSTVHLAKGSTWNLTFASDYWYIGTGGSATGGAKTIRGDDYGTGAKPVVRRTGSGGSCGFILVQNSYVTLRDFVLDGGHSDYAQNTLGIAVGSESRAVSNVVVKNMTIRNLGGSSTMYICGIWLVSPSYTISDCLIEGNEVSDYSAHGLNHYSQGPLVNVIWRNNTVKNAYTGGRYPSANSALQITSGGRGNVFEYNFLEDRTTTEGCILGFGKYAGDTGTNTIRHNVIANSDSFGMVYTIDQTNMKILLDVYGNVFYNNDRAGLGIHPYNSYAAGTTFNVYNNTFYNNYTDGGDTSHGEVEFHAQCNNTRINFSNNLLHHRPYGTTVGLAVGSGFSGTLTHGNNLYWHDGGSNQTVVTHGSAYTPANVRNYEATAQRASPQFVNASQVPTQVTSTNGAHPDGFDLTVASPASSNGLSLASRYATDINLNARTAPWSIGAYQFKATSRPKPPRGLRVVSQ
;
A
#
# COMPACT_ATOMS: atom_id res chain seq x y z
N MET A 1 -48.16 -17.59 -52.88
CA MET A 1 -48.23 -18.03 -51.47
C MET A 1 -46.89 -18.08 -50.72
N LYS A 2 -45.72 -18.37 -51.37
CA LYS A 2 -44.45 -18.65 -50.67
C LYS A 2 -43.94 -17.58 -49.65
N TYR A 3 -44.30 -16.31 -49.77
CA TYR A 3 -43.79 -15.24 -48.89
C TYR A 3 -44.45 -15.12 -47.50
N ARG A 4 -45.64 -15.68 -47.26
CA ARG A 4 -46.36 -15.47 -45.98
C ARG A 4 -45.70 -16.14 -44.76
N TRP A 5 -44.97 -17.25 -44.97
CA TRP A 5 -44.33 -17.98 -43.87
C TRP A 5 -43.11 -17.26 -43.30
N ILE A 6 -42.38 -16.48 -44.11
CA ILE A 6 -41.16 -15.78 -43.70
C ILE A 6 -41.48 -14.69 -42.65
N VAL A 7 -42.59 -13.95 -42.84
CA VAL A 7 -43.02 -12.88 -41.91
C VAL A 7 -43.43 -13.44 -40.54
N PHE A 8 -44.10 -14.60 -40.52
CA PHE A 8 -44.53 -15.23 -39.28
C PHE A 8 -43.34 -15.75 -38.45
N CYS A 9 -42.35 -16.37 -39.10
CA CYS A 9 -41.10 -16.76 -38.44
C CYS A 9 -40.33 -15.56 -37.89
N LEU A 10 -40.26 -14.44 -38.62
CA LEU A 10 -39.61 -13.21 -38.15
C LEU A 10 -40.30 -12.63 -36.89
N SER A 11 -41.61 -12.81 -36.75
CA SER A 11 -42.40 -12.27 -35.62
C SER A 11 -42.13 -13.03 -34.32
N ILE A 12 -42.00 -14.36 -34.38
CA ILE A 12 -41.78 -15.21 -33.19
C ILE A 12 -40.35 -15.06 -32.65
N VAL A 13 -39.36 -14.82 -33.51
CA VAL A 13 -37.95 -14.62 -33.11
C VAL A 13 -37.75 -13.35 -32.26
N CYS A 14 -38.62 -12.34 -32.36
CA CYS A 14 -38.49 -11.09 -31.60
C CYS A 14 -38.98 -11.15 -30.14
N LEU A 15 -39.65 -12.23 -29.70
CA LEU A 15 -40.28 -12.30 -28.37
C LEU A 15 -39.43 -13.00 -27.28
N ILE A 16 -38.19 -13.39 -27.58
CA ILE A 16 -37.30 -14.11 -26.65
C ILE A 16 -36.07 -13.26 -26.28
N LEU A 17 -36.29 -12.00 -25.91
CA LEU A 17 -35.24 -11.16 -25.32
C LEU A 17 -35.13 -11.46 -23.82
N PRO A 18 -33.97 -11.93 -23.31
CA PRO A 18 -33.80 -12.21 -21.88
C PRO A 18 -33.82 -10.92 -21.06
N ALA A 19 -34.62 -10.91 -19.99
CA ALA A 19 -34.67 -9.80 -19.06
C ALA A 19 -33.29 -9.53 -18.44
N ARG A 20 -32.81 -8.28 -18.51
CA ARG A 20 -31.56 -7.85 -17.89
C ARG A 20 -31.82 -7.39 -16.46
N ALA A 21 -30.95 -7.76 -15.52
CA ALA A 21 -31.06 -7.38 -14.12
C ALA A 21 -30.90 -5.86 -13.91
N ALA A 22 -31.63 -5.30 -12.94
CA ALA A 22 -31.71 -3.86 -12.72
C ALA A 22 -30.54 -3.31 -11.89
N GLN A 23 -30.30 -2.01 -12.01
CA GLN A 23 -29.06 -1.35 -11.62
C GLN A 23 -29.42 0.02 -11.04
N TYR A 24 -29.06 0.28 -9.77
CA TYR A 24 -29.67 1.29 -8.90
C TYR A 24 -28.70 2.21 -8.14
N TYR A 25 -28.76 3.52 -8.36
CA TYR A 25 -27.80 4.49 -7.83
C TYR A 25 -28.31 5.15 -6.56
N VAL A 26 -27.54 5.12 -5.47
CA VAL A 26 -27.61 6.12 -4.40
C VAL A 26 -26.39 7.00 -4.40
N SER A 27 -26.63 8.30 -4.43
CA SER A 27 -25.69 9.41 -4.52
C SER A 27 -25.74 10.29 -3.28
N SER A 28 -24.64 10.95 -2.89
CA SER A 28 -24.70 12.14 -2.01
C SER A 28 -24.00 13.37 -2.57
N ILE A 29 -23.37 13.29 -3.74
CA ILE A 29 -22.57 14.34 -4.39
C ILE A 29 -22.80 14.48 -5.92
N HIS A 30 -23.74 13.75 -6.54
CA HIS A 30 -24.20 14.01 -7.92
C HIS A 30 -25.10 15.25 -7.95
N PRO A 31 -24.88 16.23 -8.84
CA PRO A 31 -25.78 17.38 -8.97
C PRO A 31 -27.26 17.06 -9.26
N SER A 32 -27.60 15.92 -9.88
CA SER A 32 -28.99 15.57 -10.24
C SER A 32 -29.63 14.47 -9.38
N ARG A 33 -29.10 14.24 -8.17
CA ARG A 33 -29.63 13.26 -7.21
C ARG A 33 -30.95 13.70 -6.59
N SER A 34 -31.86 12.75 -6.37
CA SER A 34 -33.10 12.93 -5.59
C SER A 34 -33.68 11.56 -5.23
N ASP A 35 -34.22 11.40 -4.02
CA ASP A 35 -34.99 10.20 -3.64
C ASP A 35 -36.37 10.10 -4.32
N SER A 36 -36.75 11.12 -5.12
CA SER A 36 -37.86 11.08 -6.09
C SER A 36 -37.46 10.49 -7.46
N ASN A 37 -36.16 10.30 -7.73
CA ASN A 37 -35.70 9.67 -8.96
C ASN A 37 -35.99 8.16 -8.94
N PRO A 38 -36.17 7.51 -10.11
CA PRO A 38 -36.25 6.05 -10.18
C PRO A 38 -34.95 5.37 -9.73
N GLY A 39 -33.83 6.09 -9.72
CA GLY A 39 -32.52 5.55 -9.34
C GLY A 39 -31.94 4.60 -10.38
N THR A 40 -32.58 4.39 -11.53
CA THR A 40 -32.14 3.44 -12.58
C THR A 40 -31.32 4.09 -13.69
N SER A 41 -30.99 5.38 -13.59
CA SER A 41 -30.08 6.03 -14.54
C SER A 41 -29.07 6.97 -13.88
N SER A 42 -27.96 7.14 -14.58
CA SER A 42 -26.73 7.83 -14.18
C SER A 42 -26.97 9.22 -13.65
N SER A 43 -27.67 9.97 -14.49
CA SER A 43 -28.00 11.37 -14.36
C SER A 43 -29.28 11.56 -13.55
N ALA A 44 -29.76 10.52 -12.86
CA ALA A 44 -30.92 10.54 -11.98
C ALA A 44 -30.80 9.50 -10.83
N PRO A 45 -29.80 9.61 -9.94
CA PRO A 45 -29.64 8.71 -8.79
C PRO A 45 -30.52 9.09 -7.59
N TRP A 46 -30.70 8.18 -6.63
CA TRP A 46 -31.21 8.45 -5.27
C TRP A 46 -30.25 9.32 -4.45
N ALA A 47 -30.68 9.81 -3.29
CA ALA A 47 -29.96 10.76 -2.44
C ALA A 47 -29.55 10.23 -1.04
N THR A 48 -30.20 9.18 -0.50
CA THR A 48 -29.93 8.73 0.89
C THR A 48 -29.71 7.21 1.03
N LEU A 49 -28.82 6.81 1.95
CA LEU A 49 -28.66 5.38 2.28
C LEU A 49 -29.94 4.81 2.94
N ASP A 50 -30.75 5.62 3.60
CA ASP A 50 -32.03 5.19 4.16
C ASP A 50 -33.05 4.85 3.05
N LYS A 51 -33.01 5.54 1.89
CA LYS A 51 -33.70 5.08 0.68
C LYS A 51 -33.23 3.68 0.28
N VAL A 52 -31.93 3.40 0.26
CA VAL A 52 -31.40 2.05 -0.04
C VAL A 52 -31.85 1.01 0.98
N LYS A 53 -31.81 1.31 2.29
CA LYS A 53 -32.32 0.40 3.34
C LYS A 53 -33.79 0.07 3.09
N SER A 54 -34.62 1.07 2.78
CA SER A 54 -36.05 0.90 2.47
C SER A 54 -36.29 0.11 1.17
N ALA A 55 -35.43 0.30 0.16
CA ALA A 55 -35.52 -0.36 -1.13
C ALA A 55 -35.02 -1.81 -1.09
N TRP A 56 -34.09 -2.17 -0.20
CA TRP A 56 -33.41 -3.48 -0.20
C TRP A 56 -34.37 -4.68 -0.18
N GLY A 57 -35.46 -4.58 0.59
CA GLY A 57 -36.49 -5.63 0.65
C GLY A 57 -37.23 -5.89 -0.66
N SER A 58 -37.20 -4.93 -1.60
CA SER A 58 -37.90 -4.99 -2.90
C SER A 58 -37.01 -5.44 -4.07
N LEU A 59 -35.69 -5.58 -3.88
CA LEU A 59 -34.75 -5.93 -4.94
C LEU A 59 -34.95 -7.36 -5.48
N SER A 60 -34.58 -7.57 -6.73
CA SER A 60 -34.64 -8.85 -7.46
C SER A 60 -33.25 -9.50 -7.60
N ALA A 61 -33.22 -10.79 -7.94
CA ALA A 61 -31.95 -11.50 -8.14
C ALA A 61 -31.17 -10.96 -9.35
N GLY A 62 -29.86 -10.84 -9.21
CA GLY A 62 -28.97 -10.14 -10.14
C GLY A 62 -28.98 -8.60 -9.98
N ASP A 63 -29.93 -8.02 -9.25
CA ASP A 63 -30.00 -6.58 -9.09
C ASP A 63 -28.79 -6.03 -8.35
N THR A 64 -28.45 -4.81 -8.71
CA THR A 64 -27.12 -4.28 -8.54
C THR A 64 -27.26 -2.86 -8.00
N VAL A 65 -26.90 -2.63 -6.73
CA VAL A 65 -27.06 -1.34 -6.04
C VAL A 65 -25.72 -0.67 -5.90
N HIS A 66 -25.67 0.59 -6.27
CA HIS A 66 -24.49 1.41 -6.34
C HIS A 66 -24.59 2.41 -5.15
N MET A 67 -23.70 2.40 -4.13
CA MET A 67 -23.57 3.44 -3.05
C MET A 67 -22.33 4.35 -3.09
N GLU A 68 -22.57 5.67 -3.09
CA GLU A 68 -21.64 6.71 -3.56
C GLU A 68 -20.33 6.97 -2.80
N ARG A 69 -19.19 6.81 -3.49
CA ARG A 69 -17.87 7.20 -3.01
C ARG A 69 -17.83 8.66 -2.69
N GLY A 70 -17.07 9.02 -1.66
CA GLY A 70 -16.95 10.42 -1.30
C GLY A 70 -18.23 10.96 -0.69
N SER A 71 -19.38 10.40 -1.03
CA SER A 71 -20.34 10.13 0.01
C SER A 71 -19.69 9.26 1.07
N VAL A 72 -19.79 9.83 2.25
CA VAL A 72 -19.66 9.20 3.54
C VAL A 72 -21.06 9.29 4.11
N TRP A 73 -21.64 8.18 4.57
CA TRP A 73 -22.87 8.26 5.35
C TRP A 73 -22.49 8.08 6.81
N ASN A 74 -22.57 9.19 7.54
CA ASN A 74 -22.42 9.23 8.98
C ASN A 74 -23.73 8.74 9.61
N LEU A 75 -23.74 7.52 10.12
CA LEU A 75 -24.94 6.88 10.66
C LEU A 75 -24.99 7.01 12.19
N THR A 76 -26.17 7.33 12.69
CA THR A 76 -26.52 7.28 14.12
C THR A 76 -27.37 6.04 14.36
N PHE A 77 -26.74 4.97 14.85
CA PHE A 77 -27.44 3.75 15.24
C PHE A 77 -27.94 3.88 16.67
N SER A 78 -29.26 4.00 16.88
CA SER A 78 -29.86 3.99 18.23
C SER A 78 -29.54 2.71 19.00
N SER A 79 -29.54 1.58 18.28
CA SER A 79 -29.28 0.22 18.78
C SER A 79 -29.01 -0.77 17.65
N ASP A 80 -29.69 -0.60 16.51
CA ASP A 80 -29.93 -1.70 15.58
C ASP A 80 -28.89 -1.84 14.45
N TYR A 81 -28.80 -3.06 13.91
CA TYR A 81 -27.99 -3.42 12.74
C TYR A 81 -28.73 -3.09 11.43
N TRP A 82 -28.00 -2.82 10.33
CA TRP A 82 -28.62 -2.98 9.00
C TRP A 82 -28.70 -4.47 8.65
N SER A 83 -29.90 -5.04 8.73
CA SER A 83 -30.17 -6.39 8.23
C SER A 83 -30.27 -6.41 6.71
N LEU A 84 -29.50 -7.29 6.07
CA LEU A 84 -29.64 -7.64 4.66
C LEU A 84 -30.42 -8.95 4.57
N SER A 85 -31.73 -8.83 4.41
CA SER A 85 -32.72 -9.92 4.49
C SER A 85 -33.21 -10.44 3.12
N ARG A 86 -32.81 -9.80 2.01
CA ARG A 86 -33.24 -10.13 0.64
C ARG A 86 -32.15 -10.88 -0.13
N SER A 87 -32.49 -12.04 -0.68
CA SER A 87 -31.58 -12.94 -1.42
C SER A 87 -31.57 -12.72 -2.93
N GLY A 88 -30.41 -12.96 -3.57
CA GLY A 88 -30.33 -13.28 -4.99
C GLY A 88 -30.62 -14.75 -5.30
N ASN A 89 -30.23 -15.26 -6.48
CA ASN A 89 -30.32 -16.69 -6.81
C ASN A 89 -29.26 -17.13 -7.84
N SER A 90 -29.18 -18.44 -8.12
CA SER A 90 -28.22 -19.02 -9.08
C SER A 90 -28.49 -18.68 -10.55
N SER A 91 -29.74 -18.40 -10.92
CA SER A 91 -30.15 -18.21 -12.33
C SER A 91 -29.92 -16.78 -12.84
N ALA A 92 -30.18 -15.78 -12.00
CA ALA A 92 -29.98 -14.37 -12.32
C ALA A 92 -28.74 -13.76 -11.64
N GLY A 93 -28.22 -14.40 -10.59
CA GLY A 93 -27.03 -13.97 -9.85
C GLY A 93 -27.33 -13.27 -8.53
N PRO A 94 -26.27 -12.76 -7.86
CA PRO A 94 -26.37 -12.17 -6.53
C PRO A 94 -26.90 -10.74 -6.53
N ILE A 95 -27.63 -10.38 -5.48
CA ILE A 95 -27.90 -8.97 -5.16
C ILE A 95 -26.59 -8.34 -4.71
N THR A 96 -26.14 -7.30 -5.40
CA THR A 96 -24.77 -6.83 -5.28
C THR A 96 -24.64 -5.32 -5.09
N LEU A 97 -24.02 -4.91 -3.99
CA LEU A 97 -23.90 -3.52 -3.56
C LEU A 97 -22.65 -2.82 -4.17
N ARG A 98 -22.43 -2.91 -5.50
CA ARG A 98 -21.10 -2.97 -6.20
C ARG A 98 -20.16 -1.74 -6.13
N GLY A 99 -19.01 -1.79 -6.80
CA GLY A 99 -17.72 -1.77 -6.09
C GLY A 99 -16.46 -1.29 -6.73
N ASP A 100 -16.40 -1.10 -8.02
CA ASP A 100 -15.27 -0.38 -8.56
C ASP A 100 -15.57 0.32 -9.87
N ASP A 101 -16.85 0.40 -10.28
CA ASP A 101 -17.19 0.49 -11.69
C ASP A 101 -18.14 1.54 -12.25
N TYR A 102 -18.75 2.44 -11.46
CA TYR A 102 -19.64 3.46 -12.02
C TYR A 102 -18.78 4.56 -12.91
N GLY A 103 -17.50 5.01 -12.74
CA GLY A 103 -16.90 6.41 -13.04
C GLY A 103 -15.38 6.71 -12.64
N SER A 104 -14.97 7.57 -11.65
CA SER A 104 -13.57 7.48 -11.02
C SER A 104 -13.24 8.15 -9.63
N GLY A 105 -12.64 7.51 -8.61
CA GLY A 105 -11.91 8.22 -7.50
C GLY A 105 -11.52 7.45 -6.21
N ALA A 106 -12.23 7.64 -5.10
CA ALA A 106 -11.90 7.15 -3.75
C ALA A 106 -13.04 6.38 -2.97
N LYS A 107 -12.97 5.09 -2.56
CA LYS A 107 -13.98 4.12 -2.02
C LYS A 107 -14.95 4.59 -0.89
N PRO A 108 -16.28 4.42 -1.04
CA PRO A 108 -17.36 4.94 -0.20
C PRO A 108 -17.32 4.42 1.23
N ILE A 109 -17.66 5.30 2.16
CA ILE A 109 -17.50 5.06 3.59
C ILE A 109 -18.84 4.96 4.28
N VAL A 110 -19.09 3.83 4.96
CA VAL A 110 -20.15 3.72 5.97
C VAL A 110 -19.50 3.88 7.34
N ARG A 111 -19.83 4.98 8.04
CA ARG A 111 -19.21 5.36 9.32
C ARG A 111 -20.23 5.42 10.44
N ARG A 112 -19.88 4.94 11.63
CA ARG A 112 -20.68 5.13 12.85
C ARG A 112 -20.30 6.48 13.48
N ALA A 113 -21.21 7.43 13.46
CA ALA A 113 -21.02 8.75 14.08
C ALA A 113 -21.74 8.84 15.43
N GLY A 114 -23.07 8.71 15.43
CA GLY A 114 -23.89 8.77 16.64
C GLY A 114 -24.13 7.41 17.30
N GLY A 115 -25.05 7.38 18.26
CA GLY A 115 -25.54 6.15 18.87
C GLY A 115 -24.83 5.73 20.15
N ALA A 116 -25.56 4.96 20.97
CA ALA A 116 -25.10 4.35 22.22
C ALA A 116 -24.88 2.82 22.05
N GLY A 117 -24.30 2.18 23.06
CA GLY A 117 -24.16 0.71 23.12
C GLY A 117 -23.24 0.08 22.08
N SER A 118 -23.19 -1.25 22.07
CA SER A 118 -22.54 -2.04 21.03
C SER A 118 -23.56 -2.43 19.95
N CYS A 119 -23.26 -2.09 18.70
CA CYS A 119 -24.04 -2.52 17.53
C CYS A 119 -23.06 -3.10 16.48
N GLY A 120 -23.56 -3.50 15.31
CA GLY A 120 -22.72 -3.83 14.16
C GLY A 120 -23.26 -3.21 12.89
N PHE A 121 -22.41 -2.97 11.89
CA PHE A 121 -22.84 -2.28 10.67
C PHE A 121 -23.84 -3.08 9.87
N MET A 122 -23.50 -4.34 9.55
CA MET A 122 -24.26 -5.18 8.64
C MET A 122 -24.42 -6.59 9.18
N LEU A 123 -25.66 -7.08 9.12
CA LEU A 123 -26.03 -8.45 9.45
C LEU A 123 -26.59 -9.12 8.18
N VAL A 124 -25.80 -9.98 7.55
CA VAL A 124 -26.19 -10.69 6.32
C VAL A 124 -26.97 -11.95 6.69
N GLN A 125 -28.26 -11.96 6.39
CA GLN A 125 -29.19 -13.03 6.78
C GLN A 125 -29.82 -13.74 5.56
N SER A 126 -29.22 -13.55 4.38
CA SER A 126 -29.79 -13.95 3.08
C SER A 126 -28.72 -14.42 2.10
N SER A 127 -29.12 -15.24 1.14
CA SER A 127 -28.23 -15.95 0.21
C SER A 127 -28.00 -15.19 -1.10
N TYR A 128 -26.90 -15.50 -1.80
CA TYR A 128 -26.49 -14.79 -3.02
C TYR A 128 -26.49 -13.26 -2.80
N VAL A 129 -25.94 -12.82 -1.67
CA VAL A 129 -25.64 -11.41 -1.38
C VAL A 129 -24.18 -11.18 -1.67
N THR A 130 -23.81 -9.98 -2.10
CA THR A 130 -22.40 -9.68 -2.31
C THR A 130 -22.03 -8.25 -1.91
N LEU A 131 -21.02 -8.15 -1.02
CA LEU A 131 -20.53 -6.97 -0.28
C LEU A 131 -19.01 -6.94 -0.37
N ARG A 132 -18.36 -5.91 -0.95
CA ARG A 132 -16.99 -6.13 -1.43
C ARG A 132 -16.03 -5.00 -1.89
N ASP A 133 -16.20 -3.80 -1.38
CA ASP A 133 -15.31 -2.67 -1.64
C ASP A 133 -15.53 -1.48 -0.70
N PHE A 134 -16.40 -1.60 0.30
CA PHE A 134 -16.80 -0.48 1.14
C PHE A 134 -16.07 -0.44 2.48
N VAL A 135 -15.84 0.78 2.95
CA VAL A 135 -15.32 0.98 4.30
C VAL A 135 -16.41 0.68 5.29
N LEU A 136 -16.06 -0.10 6.31
CA LEU A 136 -16.72 -0.03 7.60
C LEU A 136 -15.74 0.62 8.57
N ASP A 137 -16.16 1.77 9.12
CA ASP A 137 -15.35 2.59 10.02
C ASP A 137 -16.10 2.77 11.33
N GLY A 138 -15.73 1.95 12.33
CA GLY A 138 -16.40 1.87 13.64
C GLY A 138 -16.34 3.14 14.48
N GLY A 139 -15.51 4.12 14.10
CA GLY A 139 -15.35 5.38 14.83
C GLY A 139 -14.79 5.19 16.25
N ALA A 140 -14.00 4.14 16.47
CA ALA A 140 -13.45 3.67 17.75
C ALA A 140 -14.49 3.30 18.83
N LYS A 141 -15.79 3.43 18.55
CA LYS A 141 -16.88 2.90 19.39
C LYS A 141 -16.96 1.40 19.19
N ALA A 142 -17.19 0.64 20.27
CA ALA A 142 -17.40 -0.81 20.25
C ALA A 142 -18.45 -1.23 19.18
N THR A 143 -17.98 -1.63 18.00
CA THR A 143 -18.83 -1.83 16.81
C THR A 143 -18.35 -3.02 16.00
N LEU A 144 -19.19 -4.03 15.85
CA LEU A 144 -18.87 -5.19 15.01
C LEU A 144 -18.90 -4.81 13.53
N GLY A 145 -17.92 -5.30 12.76
CA GLY A 145 -17.83 -5.02 11.31
C GLY A 145 -18.95 -5.65 10.50
N ILE A 146 -18.76 -6.90 10.06
CA ILE A 146 -19.81 -7.70 9.41
C ILE A 146 -20.06 -8.98 10.16
N ALA A 147 -21.34 -9.29 10.37
CA ALA A 147 -21.79 -10.63 10.71
C ALA A 147 -22.53 -11.25 9.51
N VAL A 148 -22.10 -12.43 9.06
CA VAL A 148 -22.95 -13.34 8.28
C VAL A 148 -23.67 -14.23 9.29
N GLY A 149 -24.98 -14.02 9.44
CA GLY A 149 -25.75 -14.44 10.62
C GLY A 149 -26.95 -15.30 10.27
N ALA A 150 -26.74 -16.61 10.14
CA ALA A 150 -27.82 -17.57 9.88
C ALA A 150 -28.54 -17.94 11.19
N GLY A 151 -29.47 -17.08 11.65
CA GLY A 151 -30.19 -17.26 12.92
C GLY A 151 -31.71 -17.03 12.90
N ALA A 152 -32.23 -16.19 12.00
CA ALA A 152 -33.62 -15.68 12.07
C ALA A 152 -34.63 -16.37 11.13
N GLY A 153 -34.30 -17.52 10.53
CA GLY A 153 -35.30 -18.35 9.82
C GLY A 153 -34.79 -19.23 8.69
N ALA A 154 -33.65 -18.90 8.07
CA ALA A 154 -33.13 -19.58 6.89
C ALA A 154 -31.63 -19.94 7.00
N ASN A 155 -31.18 -20.83 6.11
CA ASN A 155 -29.77 -21.01 5.81
C ASN A 155 -29.28 -19.87 4.90
N VAL A 156 -27.99 -19.54 4.98
CA VAL A 156 -27.35 -18.48 4.20
C VAL A 156 -26.30 -19.12 3.29
N SER A 157 -26.24 -18.73 2.02
CA SER A 157 -25.21 -19.28 1.12
C SER A 157 -24.78 -18.31 0.02
N ASN A 158 -23.67 -18.62 -0.65
CA ASN A 158 -23.16 -17.85 -1.79
C ASN A 158 -22.88 -16.37 -1.47
N VAL A 159 -22.65 -16.04 -0.18
CA VAL A 159 -22.28 -14.68 0.26
C VAL A 159 -20.82 -14.42 -0.07
N LYS A 160 -20.52 -13.30 -0.71
CA LYS A 160 -19.13 -12.89 -0.98
C LYS A 160 -18.82 -11.60 -0.21
N ILE A 161 -17.76 -11.67 0.61
CA ILE A 161 -17.18 -10.59 1.41
C ILE A 161 -15.75 -10.37 0.91
N GLN A 162 -15.59 -9.52 -0.07
CA GLN A 162 -14.37 -9.39 -0.86
C GLN A 162 -13.79 -7.98 -0.61
N ASN A 163 -12.52 -7.73 -0.31
CA ASN A 163 -11.91 -6.39 -0.45
C ASN A 163 -12.51 -5.23 0.39
N LEU A 164 -13.22 -5.58 1.45
CA LEU A 164 -13.64 -4.63 2.47
C LEU A 164 -12.45 -4.17 3.29
N SER A 165 -12.67 -3.11 4.05
CA SER A 165 -11.74 -2.66 5.06
C SER A 165 -12.55 -2.27 6.26
N VAL A 166 -12.21 -2.94 7.35
CA VAL A 166 -13.06 -3.09 8.51
C VAL A 166 -12.13 -2.82 9.67
N THR A 167 -12.12 -1.56 10.11
CA THR A 167 -11.18 -1.07 11.13
C THR A 167 -11.84 -0.07 12.06
N ASN A 168 -11.10 0.42 13.05
CA ASN A 168 -11.57 1.37 14.07
C ASN A 168 -12.76 0.81 14.88
N LEU A 169 -12.78 -0.51 15.09
CA LEU A 169 -13.91 -1.25 15.68
C LEU A 169 -13.97 -1.11 17.21
N GLY A 170 -12.79 -0.89 17.81
CA GLY A 170 -12.61 -0.46 19.19
C GLY A 170 -13.34 -1.31 20.23
N GLY A 171 -13.80 -0.64 21.28
CA GLY A 171 -14.41 -1.28 22.45
C GLY A 171 -13.41 -1.65 23.54
N SER A 172 -13.96 -2.09 24.68
CA SER A 172 -13.19 -2.53 25.83
C SER A 172 -12.89 -4.02 25.77
N SER A 173 -11.97 -4.47 26.62
CA SER A 173 -11.67 -5.87 26.93
C SER A 173 -12.91 -6.76 27.14
N SER A 174 -14.01 -6.19 27.61
CA SER A 174 -15.26 -6.89 27.93
C SER A 174 -16.17 -7.22 26.73
N GLN A 175 -15.89 -6.66 25.54
CA GLN A 175 -16.78 -6.70 24.37
C GLN A 175 -16.19 -7.56 23.25
N TYR A 176 -16.99 -8.51 22.75
CA TYR A 176 -16.60 -9.47 21.70
C TYR A 176 -16.73 -8.84 20.30
N ILE A 177 -15.86 -7.88 19.99
CA ILE A 177 -15.90 -7.14 18.72
C ILE A 177 -14.99 -7.82 17.68
N CYS A 178 -15.62 -8.24 16.57
CA CYS A 178 -14.95 -8.90 15.45
C CYS A 178 -14.98 -8.03 14.18
N GLY A 179 -13.98 -8.19 13.32
CA GLY A 179 -13.95 -7.60 11.97
C GLY A 179 -14.95 -8.26 11.03
N ILE A 180 -14.68 -9.49 10.61
CA ILE A 180 -15.58 -10.28 9.76
C ILE A 180 -15.92 -11.57 10.50
N TRP A 181 -17.18 -11.71 10.91
CA TRP A 181 -17.70 -12.85 11.66
C TRP A 181 -18.68 -13.67 10.82
N LEU A 182 -18.42 -14.97 10.69
CA LEU A 182 -19.37 -15.95 10.16
C LEU A 182 -19.91 -16.77 11.33
N THR A 183 -21.22 -16.68 11.60
CA THR A 183 -21.87 -17.41 12.69
C THR A 183 -23.29 -17.85 12.34
N SER A 184 -23.61 -19.10 12.66
CA SER A 184 -24.96 -19.66 12.59
C SER A 184 -25.48 -20.01 13.97
N PHE A 185 -26.81 -19.92 14.12
CA PHE A 185 -27.59 -20.26 15.31
C PHE A 185 -28.80 -21.12 14.90
N ASN A 186 -29.56 -21.62 15.87
CA ASN A 186 -30.88 -22.24 15.65
C ASN A 186 -30.93 -23.34 14.57
N GLY A 187 -29.88 -24.19 14.50
CA GLY A 187 -29.82 -25.34 13.60
C GLY A 187 -29.57 -25.01 12.12
N ARG A 188 -29.08 -23.82 11.79
CA ARG A 188 -28.90 -23.36 10.40
C ARG A 188 -27.49 -23.62 9.87
N THR A 189 -27.30 -23.31 8.59
CA THR A 189 -26.03 -23.51 7.87
C THR A 189 -25.63 -22.22 7.15
N ILE A 190 -24.33 -21.96 7.09
CA ILE A 190 -23.73 -21.00 6.15
C ILE A 190 -22.92 -21.80 5.12
N SER A 191 -23.11 -21.56 3.81
CA SER A 191 -22.34 -22.29 2.78
C SER A 191 -21.83 -21.47 1.58
N ASP A 192 -20.77 -21.97 0.94
CA ASP A 192 -20.29 -21.52 -0.38
C ASP A 192 -19.90 -20.03 -0.43
N CYS A 193 -19.39 -19.51 0.68
CA CYS A 193 -19.01 -18.10 0.83
C CYS A 193 -17.55 -17.85 0.45
N LEU A 194 -17.28 -16.66 -0.10
CA LEU A 194 -15.92 -16.21 -0.44
C LEU A 194 -15.58 -14.96 0.37
N ILE A 195 -14.73 -15.11 1.38
CA ILE A 195 -14.19 -14.01 2.19
C ILE A 195 -12.77 -13.72 1.68
N GLU A 196 -12.68 -12.89 0.65
CA GLU A 196 -11.42 -12.64 -0.04
C GLU A 196 -10.83 -11.29 0.36
N GLY A 197 -9.53 -11.22 0.60
CA GLY A 197 -8.69 -10.05 0.46
C GLY A 197 -9.10 -8.77 1.18
N ASN A 198 -9.85 -8.87 2.27
CA ASN A 198 -10.22 -7.73 3.08
C ASN A 198 -9.00 -7.22 3.87
N TYR A 199 -8.94 -5.92 4.15
CA TYR A 199 -7.97 -5.31 5.07
C TYR A 199 -8.64 -5.08 6.44
N VAL A 200 -8.32 -5.92 7.42
CA VAL A 200 -8.97 -5.90 8.75
C VAL A 200 -7.97 -5.49 9.83
N ALA A 201 -8.36 -4.55 10.69
CA ALA A 201 -7.51 -4.08 11.78
C ALA A 201 -8.32 -3.56 12.99
N ASP A 202 -7.64 -3.33 14.11
CA ASP A 202 -8.13 -2.54 15.25
C ASP A 202 -9.44 -3.11 15.88
N TYR A 203 -9.41 -4.42 16.15
CA TYR A 203 -10.48 -5.23 16.75
C TYR A 203 -10.16 -5.62 18.20
N SER A 204 -11.18 -5.72 19.08
CA SER A 204 -10.98 -6.09 20.49
C SER A 204 -10.95 -7.60 20.75
N ALA A 205 -11.50 -8.40 19.84
CA ALA A 205 -11.43 -9.87 19.87
C ALA A 205 -10.75 -10.41 18.60
N HIS A 206 -11.48 -10.56 17.48
CA HIS A 206 -10.96 -11.28 16.30
C HIS A 206 -11.00 -10.46 15.01
N GLY A 207 -9.94 -10.56 14.20
CA GLY A 207 -9.91 -9.95 12.86
C GLY A 207 -10.88 -10.70 11.93
N LEU A 208 -10.51 -11.92 11.57
CA LEU A 208 -11.33 -12.87 10.81
C LEU A 208 -11.84 -13.94 11.77
N ASN A 209 -13.16 -14.09 11.89
CA ASN A 209 -13.77 -15.01 12.84
C ASN A 209 -14.71 -16.00 12.15
N HIS A 210 -14.29 -17.25 12.07
CA HIS A 210 -15.08 -18.37 11.57
C HIS A 210 -15.56 -19.20 12.76
N TYR A 211 -16.63 -18.75 13.42
CA TYR A 211 -17.08 -19.27 14.72
C TYR A 211 -18.58 -19.56 14.68
N SER A 212 -18.96 -20.83 14.80
CA SER A 212 -20.37 -21.20 14.93
C SER A 212 -20.59 -22.51 15.68
N PRO A 213 -21.68 -22.61 16.46
CA PRO A 213 -22.20 -23.89 16.97
C PRO A 213 -22.89 -24.77 15.91
N TYR A 214 -23.02 -24.33 14.65
CA TYR A 214 -23.67 -25.08 13.56
C TYR A 214 -22.86 -24.99 12.24
N PRO A 215 -23.12 -25.85 11.22
CA PRO A 215 -22.19 -26.02 10.10
C PRO A 215 -21.90 -24.78 9.25
N LEU A 216 -20.61 -24.57 9.01
CA LEU A 216 -20.05 -23.63 8.03
C LEU A 216 -19.37 -24.45 6.92
N ILE A 217 -19.82 -24.37 5.66
CA ILE A 217 -19.49 -25.32 4.59
C ILE A 217 -18.92 -24.60 3.35
N ASN A 218 -17.90 -25.15 2.69
CA ASN A 218 -17.31 -24.58 1.46
C ASN A 218 -16.93 -23.08 1.57
N ILE A 219 -16.56 -22.60 2.76
CA ILE A 219 -16.20 -21.21 3.03
C ILE A 219 -14.72 -21.00 2.68
N THR A 220 -14.43 -20.12 1.72
CA THR A 220 -13.05 -19.78 1.33
C THR A 220 -12.64 -18.43 1.90
N TRP A 221 -11.68 -18.42 2.83
CA TRP A 221 -10.99 -17.23 3.32
C TRP A 221 -9.64 -17.11 2.64
N ARG A 222 -9.49 -16.22 1.67
CA ARG A 222 -8.23 -16.10 0.93
C ARG A 222 -7.73 -14.67 0.83
N ASN A 223 -6.42 -14.45 0.74
CA ASN A 223 -5.81 -13.18 0.32
C ASN A 223 -5.94 -12.00 1.32
N ASN A 224 -6.63 -12.18 2.46
CA ASN A 224 -6.91 -11.13 3.42
C ASN A 224 -5.62 -10.63 4.08
N THR A 225 -5.59 -9.35 4.45
CA THR A 225 -4.53 -8.78 5.31
C THR A 225 -5.14 -8.41 6.65
N VAL A 226 -4.62 -9.01 7.72
CA VAL A 226 -5.06 -8.73 9.10
C VAL A 226 -3.89 -8.18 9.89
N LYS A 227 -4.13 -7.10 10.64
CA LYS A 227 -3.13 -6.41 11.48
C LYS A 227 -3.74 -6.01 12.83
N ASN A 228 -2.91 -5.81 13.84
CA ASN A 228 -3.21 -5.05 15.06
C ASN A 228 -4.54 -5.42 15.77
N GLY A 229 -4.60 -6.55 16.46
CA GLY A 229 -5.58 -6.73 17.54
C GLY A 229 -5.27 -5.81 18.73
N PHE A 230 -6.30 -5.36 19.45
CA PHE A 230 -6.11 -4.59 20.68
C PHE A 230 -5.57 -5.48 21.80
N THR A 231 -4.55 -5.00 22.51
CA THR A 231 -3.98 -5.64 23.69
C THR A 231 -4.89 -5.46 24.90
N GLY A 232 -5.53 -6.54 25.35
CA GLY A 232 -6.30 -6.57 26.60
C GLY A 232 -7.62 -7.32 26.60
N GLY A 233 -7.94 -8.15 25.59
CA GLY A 233 -9.17 -8.95 25.57
C GLY A 233 -9.36 -9.82 26.82
N ARG A 234 -10.60 -9.97 27.28
CA ARG A 234 -10.97 -10.64 28.56
C ARG A 234 -10.52 -12.11 28.67
N TYR A 235 -10.20 -12.77 27.56
CA TYR A 235 -9.69 -14.13 27.54
C TYR A 235 -8.45 -14.21 26.63
N PRO A 236 -7.38 -14.91 27.02
CA PRO A 236 -6.24 -15.15 26.14
C PRO A 236 -6.62 -15.94 24.88
N SER A 237 -7.73 -16.69 24.92
CA SER A 237 -8.30 -17.40 23.76
C SER A 237 -9.10 -16.53 22.79
N ALA A 238 -9.44 -15.29 23.18
CA ALA A 238 -10.37 -14.43 22.44
C ALA A 238 -9.70 -13.40 21.52
N ASN A 239 -8.36 -13.37 21.46
CA ASN A 239 -7.63 -12.44 20.58
C ASN A 239 -6.78 -13.20 19.56
N ALA A 240 -7.13 -13.03 18.27
CA ALA A 240 -6.45 -13.66 17.14
C ALA A 240 -6.82 -12.97 15.81
N ALA A 241 -5.84 -12.81 14.91
CA ALA A 241 -6.06 -12.36 13.54
C ALA A 241 -6.99 -13.28 12.74
N LEU A 242 -6.91 -14.60 12.96
CA LEU A 242 -7.83 -15.58 12.39
C LEU A 242 -8.22 -16.62 13.46
N GLN A 243 -9.50 -16.63 13.87
CA GLN A 243 -10.06 -17.70 14.69
C GLN A 243 -10.92 -18.66 13.85
N ILE A 244 -10.74 -19.96 14.06
CA ILE A 244 -11.47 -21.05 13.40
C ILE A 244 -12.08 -21.95 14.49
N THR A 245 -13.32 -21.65 14.86
CA THR A 245 -14.09 -22.37 15.88
C THR A 245 -15.24 -23.15 15.25
N SER A 246 -15.02 -24.44 15.01
CA SER A 246 -15.94 -25.39 14.35
C SER A 246 -16.24 -25.02 12.89
N GLY A 247 -15.32 -25.38 12.01
CA GLY A 247 -15.55 -25.33 10.58
C GLY A 247 -16.12 -26.65 10.09
N GLY A 248 -17.27 -26.60 9.42
CA GLY A 248 -17.84 -27.75 8.71
C GLY A 248 -17.01 -28.15 7.49
N SER A 249 -17.59 -28.92 6.57
CA SER A 249 -16.80 -29.53 5.49
C SER A 249 -16.41 -28.53 4.39
N GLY A 250 -15.17 -28.63 3.91
CA GLY A 250 -14.73 -28.00 2.66
C GLY A 250 -14.24 -26.56 2.78
N ASN A 251 -14.06 -26.03 3.98
CA ASN A 251 -13.54 -24.66 4.16
C ASN A 251 -12.05 -24.58 3.84
N VAL A 252 -11.62 -23.46 3.26
CA VAL A 252 -10.22 -23.23 2.83
C VAL A 252 -9.74 -21.87 3.33
N PHE A 253 -8.56 -21.83 3.95
CA PHE A 253 -7.93 -20.60 4.45
C PHE A 253 -6.53 -20.48 3.82
N GLU A 254 -6.36 -19.59 2.84
CA GLU A 254 -5.15 -19.57 1.99
C GLU A 254 -4.63 -18.19 1.56
N TYR A 255 -3.30 -18.05 1.47
CA TYR A 255 -2.63 -16.80 1.04
C TYR A 255 -3.01 -15.54 1.83
N ASN A 256 -3.51 -15.69 3.06
CA ASN A 256 -3.77 -14.55 3.95
C ASN A 256 -2.45 -14.11 4.61
N PHE A 257 -2.29 -12.81 4.82
CA PHE A 257 -1.23 -12.24 5.65
C PHE A 257 -1.82 -11.88 7.01
N LEU A 258 -1.31 -12.49 8.08
CA LEU A 258 -1.80 -12.36 9.44
C LEU A 258 -0.67 -11.85 10.35
N GLU A 259 -0.83 -10.65 10.89
CA GLU A 259 0.07 -10.04 11.87
C GLU A 259 -0.75 -9.62 13.09
N ASP A 260 -0.34 -10.04 14.29
CA ASP A 260 -1.07 -9.72 15.51
C ASP A 260 -0.14 -9.63 16.73
N ARG A 261 -0.28 -8.55 17.49
CA ARG A 261 0.62 -8.14 18.58
C ARG A 261 -0.05 -8.30 19.94
N THR A 262 -0.56 -9.51 20.15
CA THR A 262 -1.32 -9.89 21.35
C THR A 262 -0.38 -10.33 22.45
N THR A 263 -0.02 -9.40 23.34
CA THR A 263 0.91 -9.57 24.46
C THR A 263 0.50 -10.57 25.56
N THR A 264 -0.55 -11.37 25.36
CA THR A 264 -1.14 -12.25 26.39
C THR A 264 -1.73 -13.54 25.79
N GLU A 265 -0.90 -14.59 25.66
CA GLU A 265 -1.26 -16.00 25.41
C GLU A 265 -2.09 -16.36 24.16
N GLY A 266 -2.70 -15.40 23.47
CA GLY A 266 -3.35 -15.58 22.18
C GLY A 266 -2.36 -16.03 21.11
N GLY A 267 -2.87 -16.61 20.03
CA GLY A 267 -2.05 -16.96 18.87
C GLY A 267 -2.70 -16.46 17.59
N ILE A 268 -1.88 -16.06 16.62
CA ILE A 268 -2.34 -15.37 15.40
C ILE A 268 -3.38 -16.22 14.65
N LEU A 269 -3.20 -17.54 14.68
CA LEU A 269 -4.17 -18.52 14.22
C LEU A 269 -4.65 -19.41 15.39
N GLY A 270 -5.88 -19.16 15.84
CA GLY A 270 -6.50 -19.84 16.98
C GLY A 270 -7.63 -20.80 16.59
N PHE A 271 -7.69 -21.97 17.22
CA PHE A 271 -8.71 -22.99 16.95
C PHE A 271 -9.65 -23.26 18.13
N GLY A 272 -10.85 -23.75 17.82
CA GLY A 272 -11.84 -24.24 18.79
C GLY A 272 -12.86 -25.21 18.16
N LYS A 273 -13.67 -25.90 18.99
CA LYS A 273 -14.64 -26.89 18.49
C LYS A 273 -15.90 -27.07 19.37
N TYR A 274 -17.07 -27.04 18.74
CA TYR A 274 -18.40 -27.33 19.29
C TYR A 274 -18.78 -28.82 19.14
N ALA A 275 -19.90 -29.21 19.75
CA ALA A 275 -20.45 -30.57 19.61
C ALA A 275 -21.03 -30.81 18.21
N GLY A 276 -20.87 -32.02 17.68
CA GLY A 276 -21.46 -32.46 16.40
C GLY A 276 -20.64 -32.13 15.14
N ASP A 277 -19.60 -31.31 15.23
CA ASP A 277 -18.78 -30.95 14.07
C ASP A 277 -17.85 -32.11 13.61
N THR A 278 -17.95 -32.45 12.32
CA THR A 278 -17.17 -33.47 11.63
C THR A 278 -16.48 -32.93 10.36
N GLY A 279 -16.37 -31.61 10.20
CA GLY A 279 -15.83 -30.97 9.02
C GLY A 279 -14.31 -31.12 8.82
N THR A 280 -13.90 -31.18 7.56
CA THR A 280 -12.50 -31.03 7.15
C THR A 280 -12.25 -29.60 6.68
N ASN A 281 -11.27 -28.94 7.28
CA ASN A 281 -10.86 -27.57 6.98
C ASN A 281 -9.41 -27.61 6.45
N THR A 282 -9.10 -26.84 5.40
CA THR A 282 -7.76 -26.77 4.79
C THR A 282 -7.13 -25.42 5.03
N ILE A 283 -5.89 -25.39 5.52
CA ILE A 283 -5.16 -24.15 5.83
C ILE A 283 -3.78 -24.29 5.19
N ARG A 284 -3.42 -23.37 4.28
CA ARG A 284 -2.21 -23.49 3.45
C ARG A 284 -1.70 -22.14 2.94
N HIS A 285 -0.39 -22.01 2.73
CA HIS A 285 0.23 -20.84 2.07
C HIS A 285 -0.10 -19.47 2.72
N ASN A 286 -0.53 -19.44 3.98
CA ASN A 286 -0.70 -18.19 4.71
C ASN A 286 0.66 -17.72 5.25
N VAL A 287 0.81 -16.41 5.45
CA VAL A 287 1.94 -15.83 6.18
C VAL A 287 1.43 -15.41 7.55
N ILE A 288 2.08 -15.92 8.59
CA ILE A 288 1.88 -15.55 9.99
C ILE A 288 3.17 -14.85 10.44
N ALA A 289 3.07 -13.65 10.99
CA ALA A 289 4.23 -12.82 11.29
C ALA A 289 4.07 -11.97 12.57
N ASN A 290 5.19 -11.71 13.24
CA ASN A 290 5.30 -10.78 14.37
C ASN A 290 4.30 -11.07 15.52
N SER A 291 4.27 -12.32 15.99
CA SER A 291 3.52 -12.68 17.21
C SER A 291 4.37 -12.50 18.45
N ASP A 292 3.88 -11.73 19.41
CA ASP A 292 4.45 -11.63 20.76
C ASP A 292 4.14 -12.88 21.63
N SER A 293 3.61 -13.94 21.01
CA SER A 293 3.05 -15.14 21.64
C SER A 293 3.09 -16.32 20.65
N PHE A 294 2.07 -17.17 20.58
CA PHE A 294 2.06 -18.37 19.72
C PHE A 294 1.81 -18.05 18.24
N GLY A 295 2.63 -18.59 17.33
CA GLY A 295 2.38 -18.51 15.88
C GLY A 295 1.07 -19.19 15.48
N MET A 296 0.89 -20.45 15.86
CA MET A 296 -0.34 -21.23 15.71
C MET A 296 -0.71 -21.90 17.04
N ILE A 297 -1.94 -21.71 17.54
CA ILE A 297 -2.38 -22.28 18.82
C ILE A 297 -3.66 -23.12 18.70
N TYR A 298 -3.55 -24.40 19.04
CA TYR A 298 -4.67 -25.35 19.03
C TYR A 298 -5.30 -25.47 20.41
N THR A 299 -6.37 -24.71 20.64
CA THR A 299 -7.12 -24.71 21.90
C THR A 299 -8.45 -25.45 21.77
N ILE A 300 -9.05 -25.84 22.89
CA ILE A 300 -10.52 -26.02 22.98
C ILE A 300 -10.99 -25.54 24.35
N ASP A 301 -12.02 -24.69 24.35
CA ASP A 301 -12.75 -24.25 25.54
C ASP A 301 -13.94 -25.16 25.89
N GLN A 302 -13.92 -26.41 25.41
CA GLN A 302 -14.99 -27.39 25.65
C GLN A 302 -14.42 -28.77 25.91
N THR A 303 -14.83 -29.36 27.02
CA THR A 303 -14.48 -30.73 27.39
C THR A 303 -14.98 -31.73 26.34
N ASN A 304 -14.24 -32.84 26.23
CA ASN A 304 -14.62 -34.03 25.47
C ASN A 304 -14.98 -33.73 24.00
N LYS A 305 -14.12 -32.97 23.31
CA LYS A 305 -14.17 -32.79 21.85
C LYS A 305 -13.04 -33.55 21.16
N LYS A 306 -13.38 -34.24 20.07
CA LYS A 306 -12.40 -34.95 19.23
C LYS A 306 -11.93 -34.06 18.09
N ILE A 307 -10.62 -33.82 18.05
CA ILE A 307 -9.93 -33.19 16.91
C ILE A 307 -9.13 -34.26 16.15
N LEU A 308 -9.09 -34.11 14.83
CA LEU A 308 -8.11 -34.73 13.95
C LEU A 308 -7.44 -33.58 13.21
N LEU A 309 -6.11 -33.48 13.31
CA LEU A 309 -5.34 -32.39 12.71
C LEU A 309 -4.11 -32.94 12.00
N ASP A 310 -3.74 -32.29 10.89
CA ASP A 310 -2.44 -32.44 10.26
C ASP A 310 -1.77 -31.06 10.09
N VAL A 311 -0.57 -30.91 10.64
CA VAL A 311 0.31 -29.74 10.48
C VAL A 311 1.54 -30.21 9.73
N TYR A 312 1.64 -29.87 8.44
CA TYR A 312 2.74 -30.33 7.60
C TYR A 312 3.19 -29.34 6.54
N GLY A 313 4.48 -29.41 6.19
CA GLY A 313 5.09 -28.55 5.17
C GLY A 313 5.22 -27.08 5.58
N ASN A 314 5.18 -26.76 6.88
CA ASN A 314 5.24 -25.37 7.37
C ASN A 314 6.65 -24.99 7.80
N VAL A 315 7.00 -23.72 7.60
CA VAL A 315 8.17 -23.07 8.20
C VAL A 315 7.69 -22.21 9.37
N PHE A 316 8.18 -22.52 10.57
CA PHE A 316 8.05 -21.69 11.75
C PHE A 316 9.41 -21.02 11.98
N TYR A 317 9.42 -19.69 12.07
CA TYR A 317 10.65 -18.90 11.95
C TYR A 317 10.70 -17.79 13.01
N ASN A 318 11.74 -17.78 13.85
CA ASN A 318 12.02 -16.76 14.87
C ASN A 318 10.75 -16.33 15.64
N ASN A 319 10.16 -17.27 16.39
CA ASN A 319 8.99 -17.00 17.23
C ASN A 319 9.46 -16.67 18.66
N ASP A 320 8.80 -15.71 19.32
CA ASP A 320 9.14 -15.30 20.69
C ASP A 320 8.63 -16.31 21.76
N ARG A 321 7.66 -17.15 21.38
CA ARG A 321 7.23 -18.38 22.07
C ARG A 321 7.16 -19.53 21.06
N ALA A 322 6.41 -20.61 21.33
CA ALA A 322 6.25 -21.70 20.39
C ALA A 322 5.58 -21.24 19.07
N GLY A 323 6.22 -21.55 17.95
CA GLY A 323 5.59 -21.41 16.63
C GLY A 323 4.36 -22.32 16.49
N LEU A 324 4.37 -23.47 17.17
CA LEU A 324 3.25 -24.40 17.25
C LEU A 324 2.94 -24.79 18.71
N GLY A 325 1.84 -24.27 19.25
CA GLY A 325 1.30 -24.68 20.55
C GLY A 325 0.07 -25.58 20.41
N ILE A 326 0.05 -26.71 21.13
CA ILE A 326 -1.17 -27.52 21.36
C ILE A 326 -1.58 -27.34 22.83
N HIS A 327 -2.51 -26.39 23.07
CA HIS A 327 -2.87 -25.87 24.39
C HIS A 327 -4.39 -25.96 24.64
N PRO A 328 -4.92 -27.15 24.99
CA PRO A 328 -6.29 -27.28 25.47
C PRO A 328 -6.49 -26.61 26.84
N TYR A 329 -7.44 -25.69 26.96
CA TYR A 329 -7.94 -25.24 28.27
C TYR A 329 -8.76 -26.33 28.96
N ASN A 330 -9.51 -27.11 28.17
CA ASN A 330 -10.35 -28.21 28.59
C ASN A 330 -9.94 -29.51 27.89
N SER A 331 -9.98 -30.64 28.60
CA SER A 331 -9.44 -31.92 28.12
C SER A 331 -10.08 -32.43 26.82
N TYR A 332 -9.22 -32.91 25.91
CA TYR A 332 -9.63 -33.53 24.66
C TYR A 332 -10.39 -34.85 24.87
N ALA A 333 -11.25 -35.19 23.91
CA ALA A 333 -11.87 -36.51 23.86
C ALA A 333 -10.86 -37.61 23.48
N ALA A 334 -11.14 -38.83 23.93
CA ALA A 334 -10.43 -40.03 23.52
C ALA A 334 -10.37 -40.20 21.99
N GLY A 335 -9.18 -40.55 21.50
CA GLY A 335 -8.92 -40.71 20.07
C GLY A 335 -8.81 -39.40 19.30
N THR A 336 -8.54 -38.28 19.99
CA THR A 336 -8.02 -37.05 19.38
C THR A 336 -6.62 -37.33 18.84
N THR A 337 -6.31 -36.85 17.62
CA THR A 337 -5.03 -37.13 16.96
C THR A 337 -4.46 -35.87 16.30
N PHE A 338 -3.19 -35.57 16.60
CA PHE A 338 -2.41 -34.53 15.94
C PHE A 338 -1.26 -35.17 15.15
N ASN A 339 -1.20 -34.91 13.85
CA ASN A 339 -0.12 -35.33 12.96
C ASN A 339 0.76 -34.11 12.67
N VAL A 340 1.98 -34.05 13.21
CA VAL A 340 2.91 -32.93 13.02
C VAL A 340 4.09 -33.47 12.21
N TYR A 341 4.06 -33.23 10.90
CA TYR A 341 4.90 -33.93 9.92
C TYR A 341 5.68 -32.96 9.02
N ASN A 342 6.97 -33.21 8.76
CA ASN A 342 7.70 -32.49 7.71
C ASN A 342 7.63 -30.95 7.84
N ASN A 343 7.72 -30.41 9.05
CA ASN A 343 7.83 -28.97 9.30
C ASN A 343 9.28 -28.58 9.62
N THR A 344 9.65 -27.34 9.32
CA THR A 344 10.93 -26.74 9.76
C THR A 344 10.63 -25.72 10.84
N PHE A 345 11.14 -25.98 12.04
CA PHE A 345 11.20 -25.04 13.16
C PHE A 345 12.62 -24.47 13.17
N TYR A 346 12.73 -23.17 12.93
CA TYR A 346 14.01 -22.47 12.84
C TYR A 346 13.98 -21.24 13.73
N ASN A 347 14.88 -21.18 14.71
CA ASN A 347 15.03 -20.02 15.55
C ASN A 347 16.49 -19.59 15.62
N ASN A 348 16.70 -18.33 15.22
CA ASN A 348 17.96 -17.61 15.21
C ASN A 348 17.81 -16.26 15.96
N TYR A 349 16.76 -16.11 16.77
CA TYR A 349 16.52 -14.94 17.61
C TYR A 349 17.65 -14.81 18.65
N THR A 350 18.19 -13.59 18.81
CA THR A 350 19.35 -13.32 19.67
C THR A 350 19.03 -12.41 20.87
N ASP A 351 17.82 -11.88 20.94
CA ASP A 351 17.55 -10.61 21.63
C ASP A 351 16.63 -10.75 22.87
N GLY A 352 16.62 -11.92 23.51
CA GLY A 352 16.03 -12.09 24.86
C GLY A 352 14.51 -12.27 24.94
N GLY A 353 13.93 -13.08 24.03
CA GLY A 353 12.52 -13.50 24.10
C GLY A 353 12.17 -14.37 25.32
N ASP A 354 10.91 -14.82 25.38
CA ASP A 354 10.36 -15.52 26.55
C ASP A 354 11.04 -16.88 26.80
N THR A 355 11.92 -16.92 27.80
CA THR A 355 12.79 -18.06 28.08
C THR A 355 12.08 -19.31 28.61
N SER A 356 10.76 -19.25 28.82
CA SER A 356 9.96 -20.32 29.42
C SER A 356 9.37 -21.33 28.42
N HIS A 357 9.36 -21.02 27.12
CA HIS A 357 8.74 -21.83 26.07
C HIS A 357 9.77 -22.46 25.11
N GLY A 358 9.32 -23.35 24.21
CA GLY A 358 10.14 -23.96 23.15
C GLY A 358 9.50 -23.83 21.77
N GLU A 359 10.19 -24.17 20.67
CA GLU A 359 9.66 -23.96 19.30
C GLU A 359 8.32 -24.66 19.04
N VAL A 360 8.14 -25.82 19.66
CA VAL A 360 6.92 -26.61 19.69
C VAL A 360 6.57 -26.88 21.15
N GLU A 361 5.32 -26.64 21.53
CA GLU A 361 4.82 -26.96 22.86
C GLU A 361 3.57 -27.83 22.84
N PHE A 362 3.60 -28.92 23.61
CA PHE A 362 2.43 -29.75 23.92
C PHE A 362 2.07 -29.58 25.39
N HIS A 363 0.98 -28.86 25.68
CA HIS A 363 0.61 -28.51 27.05
C HIS A 363 0.23 -29.75 27.87
N ALA A 364 0.46 -29.69 29.19
CA ALA A 364 0.20 -30.78 30.12
C ALA A 364 -1.25 -31.30 30.07
N GLN A 365 -2.23 -30.45 29.72
CA GLN A 365 -3.65 -30.82 29.61
C GLN A 365 -4.02 -31.62 28.34
N CYS A 366 -3.06 -32.02 27.49
CA CYS A 366 -3.27 -32.85 26.30
C CYS A 366 -3.61 -34.33 26.61
N ASN A 367 -4.49 -34.55 27.58
CA ASN A 367 -4.93 -35.87 28.02
C ASN A 367 -5.84 -36.52 26.96
N ASN A 368 -5.80 -37.86 26.87
CA ASN A 368 -6.54 -38.67 25.89
C ASN A 368 -6.18 -38.44 24.40
N THR A 369 -5.13 -37.65 24.14
CA THR A 369 -4.66 -37.28 22.80
C THR A 369 -3.50 -38.16 22.34
N ARG A 370 -3.50 -38.51 21.05
CA ARG A 370 -2.33 -39.06 20.34
C ARG A 370 -1.64 -37.95 19.53
N ILE A 371 -0.32 -37.85 19.65
CA ILE A 371 0.50 -36.97 18.81
C ILE A 371 1.50 -37.84 18.03
N ASN A 372 1.54 -37.66 16.71
CA ASN A 372 2.52 -38.28 15.83
C ASN A 372 3.45 -37.15 15.32
N PHE A 373 4.72 -37.15 15.73
CA PHE A 373 5.69 -36.09 15.44
C PHE A 373 6.85 -36.66 14.61
N TYR A 374 6.78 -36.55 13.28
CA TYR A 374 7.72 -37.24 12.37
C TYR A 374 8.32 -36.32 11.30
N ASN A 375 9.55 -36.62 10.86
CA ASN A 375 10.25 -35.87 9.80
C ASN A 375 10.37 -34.35 10.05
N ASN A 376 10.25 -33.84 11.27
CA ASN A 376 10.41 -32.42 11.55
C ASN A 376 11.89 -32.06 11.72
N LEU A 377 12.26 -30.86 11.29
CA LEU A 377 13.59 -30.29 11.42
C LEU A 377 13.52 -29.17 12.47
N LEU A 378 14.27 -29.31 13.56
CA LEU A 378 14.34 -28.33 14.64
C LEU A 378 15.78 -27.79 14.72
N GLN A 379 15.99 -26.56 14.26
CA GLN A 379 17.19 -25.77 14.54
C GLN A 379 16.84 -24.71 15.58
N HIS A 380 17.47 -24.81 16.76
CA HIS A 380 17.31 -23.85 17.84
C HIS A 380 18.66 -23.16 18.14
N ARG A 381 18.64 -21.84 18.26
CA ARG A 381 19.72 -21.02 18.84
C ARG A 381 19.25 -20.60 20.25
N PRO A 382 20.09 -20.71 21.29
CA PRO A 382 19.63 -20.54 22.66
C PRO A 382 19.48 -19.07 23.03
N TYR A 383 18.43 -18.75 23.78
CA TYR A 383 18.46 -17.65 24.74
C TYR A 383 17.80 -18.12 26.05
N GLY A 384 18.60 -18.27 27.10
CA GLY A 384 18.12 -18.78 28.39
C GLY A 384 17.82 -20.28 28.38
N THR A 385 16.61 -20.67 28.80
CA THR A 385 16.18 -22.05 29.11
C THR A 385 15.30 -22.71 28.04
N THR A 386 15.16 -22.06 26.88
CA THR A 386 14.36 -22.52 25.74
C THR A 386 14.84 -23.86 25.16
N VAL A 387 13.93 -24.60 24.51
CA VAL A 387 14.20 -25.91 23.89
C VAL A 387 13.52 -26.05 22.53
N GLY A 388 13.98 -26.98 21.69
CA GLY A 388 13.32 -27.28 20.41
C GLY A 388 11.89 -27.81 20.58
N LEU A 389 11.69 -28.79 21.46
CA LEU A 389 10.39 -29.40 21.74
C LEU A 389 10.15 -29.46 23.25
N ALA A 390 9.09 -28.80 23.72
CA ALA A 390 8.62 -28.82 25.09
C ALA A 390 7.33 -29.68 25.21
N VAL A 391 7.33 -30.61 26.16
CA VAL A 391 6.16 -31.42 26.51
C VAL A 391 5.89 -31.23 28.01
N GLY A 392 4.74 -30.65 28.34
CA GLY A 392 4.40 -30.27 29.71
C GLY A 392 4.43 -31.45 30.66
N SER A 393 4.93 -31.26 31.88
CA SER A 393 5.25 -32.32 32.85
C SER A 393 4.05 -33.16 33.33
N GLY A 394 2.81 -32.71 33.09
CA GLY A 394 1.58 -33.46 33.35
C GLY A 394 0.96 -34.16 32.13
N PHE A 395 1.62 -34.14 30.96
CA PHE A 395 1.11 -34.72 29.71
C PHE A 395 0.76 -36.20 29.86
N SER A 396 -0.54 -36.54 29.82
CA SER A 396 -1.03 -37.93 29.89
C SER A 396 -1.46 -38.50 28.53
N GLY A 397 -1.02 -37.88 27.43
CA GLY A 397 -1.29 -38.34 26.06
C GLY A 397 -0.33 -39.43 25.59
N THR A 398 -0.48 -39.87 24.35
CA THR A 398 0.47 -40.74 23.65
C THR A 398 1.24 -39.94 22.61
N LEU A 399 2.48 -39.57 22.93
CA LEU A 399 3.41 -38.99 21.94
C LEU A 399 4.20 -40.12 21.27
N THR A 400 4.23 -40.12 19.94
CA THR A 400 5.07 -40.99 19.12
C THR A 400 5.88 -40.14 18.16
N HIS A 401 7.17 -40.41 18.02
CA HIS A 401 8.11 -39.60 17.25
C HIS A 401 9.10 -40.46 16.48
N GLY A 402 9.56 -39.98 15.32
CA GLY A 402 10.54 -40.69 14.50
C GLY A 402 11.06 -39.88 13.30
N ASN A 403 12.27 -40.20 12.88
CA ASN A 403 12.99 -39.55 11.78
C ASN A 403 13.05 -38.01 11.88
N ASN A 404 13.09 -37.43 13.10
CA ASN A 404 13.26 -35.99 13.27
C ASN A 404 14.75 -35.60 13.27
N LEU A 405 15.04 -34.33 12.95
CA LEU A 405 16.37 -33.72 13.11
C LEU A 405 16.31 -32.69 14.23
N TYR A 406 17.18 -32.84 15.22
CA TYR A 406 17.35 -31.89 16.32
C TYR A 406 18.77 -31.33 16.29
N TRP A 407 18.94 -30.02 16.09
CA TRP A 407 20.24 -29.38 16.06
C TRP A 407 20.27 -28.05 16.80
N HIS A 408 21.46 -27.69 17.29
CA HIS A 408 21.68 -26.53 18.14
C HIS A 408 23.04 -25.89 17.88
N GLU A 409 23.08 -24.56 17.78
CA GLU A 409 24.27 -23.85 17.31
C GLU A 409 25.45 -23.90 18.30
N THR A 410 25.19 -23.88 19.60
CA THR A 410 26.25 -23.98 20.64
C THR A 410 26.80 -25.39 20.85
N GLY A 411 26.40 -26.35 20.00
CA GLY A 411 26.96 -27.70 19.98
C GLY A 411 26.17 -28.72 20.81
N THR A 412 26.80 -29.87 21.05
CA THR A 412 26.10 -31.11 21.43
C THR A 412 25.56 -31.11 22.86
N GLY A 413 26.06 -30.26 23.74
CA GLY A 413 25.67 -30.21 25.16
C GLY A 413 24.32 -29.54 25.44
N ALA A 414 23.69 -28.88 24.46
CA ALA A 414 22.48 -28.09 24.67
C ALA A 414 21.19 -28.90 24.54
N THR A 415 20.19 -28.58 25.38
CA THR A 415 18.87 -29.21 25.42
C THR A 415 18.04 -28.87 24.17
N VAL A 416 17.48 -29.89 23.53
CA VAL A 416 16.61 -29.75 22.35
C VAL A 416 15.24 -30.40 22.53
N VAL A 417 15.07 -31.27 23.52
CA VAL A 417 13.77 -31.82 23.92
C VAL A 417 13.65 -31.81 25.44
N ASN A 418 12.47 -31.44 25.95
CA ASN A 418 12.09 -31.62 27.35
C ASN A 418 10.77 -32.41 27.42
N HIS A 419 10.81 -33.64 27.93
CA HIS A 419 9.65 -34.52 28.11
C HIS A 419 9.86 -35.40 29.34
N GLY A 420 9.56 -34.85 30.53
CA GLY A 420 9.85 -35.48 31.83
C GLY A 420 11.34 -35.55 32.20
N SER A 421 12.21 -35.61 31.20
CA SER A 421 13.67 -35.41 31.27
C SER A 421 14.11 -34.42 30.17
N ALA A 422 15.22 -33.73 30.42
CA ALA A 422 15.89 -32.91 29.42
C ALA A 422 16.85 -33.76 28.57
N TYR A 423 16.72 -33.66 27.24
CA TYR A 423 17.57 -34.35 26.27
C TYR A 423 18.34 -33.34 25.43
N THR A 424 19.64 -33.55 25.33
CA THR A 424 20.58 -32.70 24.60
C THR A 424 20.86 -33.23 23.22
N VAL A 425 21.41 -32.41 22.31
CA VAL A 425 21.81 -32.85 20.97
C VAL A 425 22.75 -34.07 21.01
N ALA A 426 23.57 -34.22 22.06
CA ALA A 426 24.41 -35.41 22.27
C ALA A 426 23.59 -36.69 22.52
N ASN A 427 22.52 -36.61 23.32
CA ASN A 427 21.81 -37.76 23.87
C ASN A 427 20.35 -37.91 23.40
N VAL A 428 19.87 -37.07 22.48
CA VAL A 428 18.49 -37.09 21.95
C VAL A 428 18.10 -38.44 21.34
N ARG A 429 19.07 -39.28 20.95
CA ARG A 429 18.83 -40.68 20.56
C ARG A 429 18.33 -41.61 21.67
N ASN A 430 18.47 -41.21 22.94
CA ASN A 430 17.86 -41.89 24.09
C ASN A 430 16.37 -41.54 24.24
N TYR A 431 15.92 -40.45 23.61
CA TYR A 431 14.51 -40.08 23.47
C TYR A 431 13.94 -40.67 22.18
N GLU A 432 14.59 -40.42 21.03
CA GLU A 432 14.20 -40.94 19.72
C GLU A 432 15.38 -41.63 19.02
N SER A 433 15.40 -42.96 18.98
CA SER A 433 16.50 -43.75 18.40
C SER A 433 16.79 -43.47 16.92
N THR A 434 15.82 -42.93 16.16
CA THR A 434 15.96 -42.52 14.75
C THR A 434 16.49 -41.10 14.54
N ALA A 435 16.71 -40.33 15.61
CA ALA A 435 17.00 -38.91 15.51
C ALA A 435 18.30 -38.60 14.75
N GLN A 436 18.27 -37.56 13.92
CA GLN A 436 19.45 -36.91 13.39
C GLN A 436 19.87 -35.76 14.32
N GLN A 437 21.17 -35.68 14.61
CA GLN A 437 21.74 -34.76 15.62
C GLN A 437 22.90 -33.91 15.07
N ALA A 438 22.82 -33.56 13.80
CA ALA A 438 23.86 -32.85 13.04
C ALA A 438 23.27 -31.62 12.32
N ASN A 439 24.13 -30.66 11.98
CA ASN A 439 23.75 -29.39 11.36
C ASN A 439 22.89 -29.62 10.10
N PRO A 440 21.72 -28.97 9.94
CA PRO A 440 20.84 -29.17 8.78
C PRO A 440 21.40 -28.61 7.46
N LEU A 441 22.53 -27.90 7.48
CA LEU A 441 23.25 -27.37 6.32
C LEU A 441 22.32 -26.73 5.28
N PHE A 442 21.69 -25.62 5.67
CA PHE A 442 20.89 -24.80 4.77
C PHE A 442 21.74 -24.05 3.75
N VAL A 443 21.18 -23.79 2.55
CA VAL A 443 21.88 -23.14 1.42
C VAL A 443 22.30 -21.71 1.77
N SER A 444 21.41 -20.93 2.37
CA SER A 444 21.65 -19.52 2.70
C SER A 444 20.91 -19.10 3.98
N ALA A 445 21.19 -19.72 5.13
CA ALA A 445 20.56 -19.34 6.40
C ALA A 445 20.80 -17.86 6.78
N SER A 446 21.88 -17.24 6.30
CA SER A 446 22.16 -15.81 6.46
C SER A 446 21.34 -14.88 5.54
N GLN A 447 20.51 -15.43 4.66
CA GLN A 447 19.63 -14.68 3.74
C GLN A 447 18.15 -14.78 4.13
N THR A 448 17.80 -15.42 5.25
CA THR A 448 16.43 -15.39 5.76
C THR A 448 16.09 -14.00 6.32
N PRO A 449 14.89 -13.44 6.07
CA PRO A 449 14.52 -12.12 6.62
C PRO A 449 14.53 -12.13 8.15
N THR A 450 15.01 -11.08 8.81
CA THR A 450 14.87 -10.98 10.28
C THR A 450 13.42 -10.77 10.73
N ALA A 451 12.57 -10.21 9.86
CA ALA A 451 11.12 -10.15 10.01
C ALA A 451 10.43 -10.26 8.64
N ILE A 452 9.19 -10.74 8.60
CA ILE A 452 8.39 -10.87 7.36
C ILE A 452 7.30 -9.79 7.37
N SER A 453 7.33 -8.86 6.41
CA SER A 453 6.35 -7.77 6.31
C SER A 453 5.27 -8.03 5.25
N SER A 454 4.13 -7.34 5.39
CA SER A 454 3.08 -7.27 4.37
C SER A 454 3.46 -6.44 3.13
N THR A 455 4.72 -6.01 3.04
CA THR A 455 5.24 -4.97 2.12
C THR A 455 6.35 -5.54 1.23
N GLY A 456 6.43 -6.86 1.10
CA GLY A 456 7.50 -7.57 0.38
C GLY A 456 8.76 -7.80 1.22
N GLY A 457 8.79 -8.92 1.94
CA GLY A 457 10.03 -9.55 2.42
C GLY A 457 10.59 -10.54 1.39
N ALA A 458 11.86 -10.91 1.51
CA ALA A 458 12.40 -12.04 0.75
C ALA A 458 11.74 -13.36 1.21
N SER A 459 11.57 -14.33 0.29
CA SER A 459 11.05 -15.65 0.66
C SER A 459 12.04 -16.36 1.60
N PRO A 460 11.59 -17.16 2.60
CA PRO A 460 12.46 -17.94 3.50
C PRO A 460 13.28 -19.06 2.83
N ASN A 461 13.45 -19.01 1.51
CA ASN A 461 14.23 -19.91 0.66
C ASN A 461 15.71 -20.04 1.07
N GLY A 462 16.21 -19.20 1.98
CA GLY A 462 17.49 -19.42 2.66
C GLY A 462 17.56 -20.76 3.41
N LEU A 463 16.41 -21.28 3.86
CA LEU A 463 16.24 -22.57 4.54
C LEU A 463 16.08 -23.79 3.60
N ASN A 464 16.35 -23.64 2.29
CA ASN A 464 16.51 -24.80 1.42
C ASN A 464 17.70 -25.67 1.89
N LEU A 465 17.58 -26.99 1.77
CA LEU A 465 18.63 -27.94 2.17
C LEU A 465 19.77 -28.01 1.13
N THR A 466 21.01 -28.12 1.58
CA THR A 466 22.15 -28.47 0.71
C THR A 466 22.23 -29.98 0.43
N ALA A 467 22.97 -30.36 -0.61
CA ALA A 467 23.17 -31.75 -1.01
C ALA A 467 23.78 -32.65 0.08
N SER A 468 24.63 -32.07 0.96
CA SER A 468 25.31 -32.76 2.06
C SER A 468 24.53 -32.71 3.39
N SER A 469 23.32 -32.15 3.40
CA SER A 469 22.51 -32.05 4.62
C SER A 469 22.10 -33.43 5.15
N PRO A 470 22.24 -33.70 6.47
CA PRO A 470 21.71 -34.90 7.11
C PRO A 470 20.17 -34.94 7.17
N ALA A 471 19.48 -33.86 6.79
CA ALA A 471 18.04 -33.87 6.57
C ALA A 471 17.67 -34.53 5.22
N CYS A 472 18.57 -34.53 4.23
CA CYS A 472 18.31 -35.11 2.92
C CYS A 472 18.14 -36.63 3.01
N SER A 473 17.09 -37.13 2.37
CA SER A 473 16.78 -38.55 2.23
C SER A 473 16.85 -39.39 3.52
N SER A 474 16.51 -38.78 4.66
CA SER A 474 16.56 -39.39 5.99
C SER A 474 15.19 -39.47 6.68
N GLY A 475 14.14 -38.93 6.04
CA GLY A 475 12.75 -38.95 6.50
C GLY A 475 11.99 -40.21 6.07
N ALA A 476 11.09 -40.66 6.94
CA ALA A 476 10.15 -41.75 6.67
C ALA A 476 9.13 -41.36 5.58
N ASN A 477 8.63 -42.34 4.83
CA ASN A 477 7.48 -42.14 3.94
C ASN A 477 6.18 -42.13 4.77
N LEU A 478 5.50 -40.98 4.85
CA LEU A 478 4.27 -40.81 5.63
C LEU A 478 2.99 -40.94 4.78
N GLY A 479 3.12 -41.31 3.50
CA GLY A 479 2.01 -41.51 2.57
C GLY A 479 1.69 -40.29 1.69
N THR A 480 0.95 -40.53 0.60
CA THR A 480 0.74 -39.55 -0.50
C THR A 480 0.18 -38.20 -0.08
N LYS A 481 -0.58 -38.13 1.03
CA LYS A 481 -1.16 -36.89 1.59
C LYS A 481 -0.11 -35.83 1.95
N TYR A 482 1.11 -36.24 2.32
CA TYR A 482 2.19 -35.34 2.75
C TYR A 482 3.37 -35.35 1.75
N ALA A 483 3.19 -35.91 0.56
CA ALA A 483 4.25 -36.14 -0.42
C ALA A 483 4.67 -34.88 -1.20
N CYS A 484 4.35 -33.68 -0.72
CA CYS A 484 4.83 -32.40 -1.24
C CYS A 484 5.56 -31.59 -0.15
N ASP A 485 6.41 -30.67 -0.57
CA ASP A 485 7.09 -29.70 0.29
C ASP A 485 6.38 -28.32 0.29
N ILE A 486 6.91 -27.34 1.02
CA ILE A 486 6.34 -25.99 1.12
C ILE A 486 6.26 -25.25 -0.23
N ASN A 487 7.15 -25.60 -1.18
CA ASN A 487 7.18 -25.08 -2.55
C ASN A 487 6.34 -25.92 -3.52
N GLN A 488 5.57 -26.91 -3.03
CA GLN A 488 4.84 -27.92 -3.80
C GLN A 488 5.72 -28.89 -4.61
N VAL A 489 7.00 -29.05 -4.24
CA VAL A 489 7.91 -30.05 -4.83
C VAL A 489 7.60 -31.44 -4.29
N VAL A 490 7.48 -32.43 -5.18
CA VAL A 490 7.16 -33.82 -4.80
C VAL A 490 8.34 -34.49 -4.07
N ARG A 491 8.05 -35.13 -2.93
CA ARG A 491 9.03 -35.78 -2.07
C ARG A 491 9.42 -37.17 -2.60
N THR A 492 10.64 -37.30 -3.10
CA THR A 492 11.29 -38.58 -3.43
C THR A 492 11.53 -39.40 -2.16
N VAL A 493 11.35 -40.74 -2.19
CA VAL A 493 11.58 -41.62 -1.04
C VAL A 493 13.04 -42.12 -1.00
N PRO A 494 13.73 -42.14 0.17
CA PRO A 494 13.30 -41.61 1.46
C PRO A 494 13.22 -40.07 1.42
N TRP A 495 12.30 -39.49 2.20
CA TRP A 495 11.97 -38.06 2.11
C TRP A 495 13.07 -37.18 2.73
N SER A 496 13.13 -35.90 2.37
CA SER A 496 13.82 -34.93 3.22
C SER A 496 13.06 -34.69 4.53
N ILE A 497 13.80 -34.57 5.63
CA ILE A 497 13.32 -34.06 6.92
C ILE A 497 13.11 -32.54 6.77
N GLY A 498 12.02 -32.01 7.32
CA GLY A 498 11.67 -30.59 7.29
C GLY A 498 10.71 -30.17 6.16
N ALA A 499 10.42 -28.87 6.13
CA ALA A 499 9.45 -28.22 5.23
C ALA A 499 9.84 -28.27 3.75
N TYR A 500 11.14 -28.35 3.46
CA TYR A 500 11.71 -28.36 2.11
C TYR A 500 12.05 -29.79 1.66
N GLN A 501 11.95 -30.05 0.36
CA GLN A 501 12.50 -31.25 -0.28
C GLN A 501 13.79 -30.89 -1.00
N TYR A 502 14.85 -31.68 -0.77
CA TYR A 502 16.06 -31.56 -1.58
C TYR A 502 15.86 -32.26 -2.94
N THR A 503 16.24 -31.58 -4.02
CA THR A 503 16.28 -32.13 -5.38
C THR A 503 17.70 -32.12 -5.90
N SER A 504 18.20 -33.27 -6.36
CA SER A 504 19.58 -33.43 -6.84
C SER A 504 19.86 -32.77 -8.20
N GLY A 505 18.82 -32.35 -8.93
CA GLY A 505 18.91 -31.36 -10.01
C GLY A 505 18.60 -29.96 -9.48
N GLY A 506 19.50 -29.01 -9.69
CA GLY A 506 19.34 -27.64 -9.22
C GLY A 506 18.54 -26.74 -10.18
N GLY A 507 17.89 -25.72 -9.63
CA GLY A 507 17.49 -24.52 -10.37
C GLY A 507 16.27 -24.62 -11.30
N GLY A 508 15.09 -24.99 -10.78
CA GLY A 508 13.84 -24.98 -11.53
C GLY A 508 12.62 -24.58 -10.71
N THR A 509 12.35 -23.27 -10.56
CA THR A 509 11.15 -22.77 -9.89
C THR A 509 9.90 -23.00 -10.75
N THR A 510 9.19 -24.10 -10.51
CA THR A 510 7.91 -24.42 -11.17
C THR A 510 6.74 -23.89 -10.35
N THR A 511 6.16 -22.76 -10.76
CA THR A 511 5.03 -22.12 -10.09
C THR A 511 3.77 -23.00 -10.19
N PRO A 512 3.03 -23.25 -9.09
CA PRO A 512 1.86 -24.14 -9.09
C PRO A 512 0.60 -23.51 -9.76
N PRO A 513 -0.24 -24.29 -10.48
CA PRO A 513 -1.51 -23.82 -11.04
C PRO A 513 -2.65 -23.55 -10.01
N PRO A 514 -3.74 -22.85 -10.39
CA PRO A 514 -4.62 -22.13 -9.45
C PRO A 514 -5.97 -22.82 -9.08
N VAL A 515 -6.69 -22.24 -8.09
CA VAL A 515 -8.07 -22.63 -7.68
C VAL A 515 -9.05 -21.45 -7.84
N THR A 516 -10.22 -21.72 -8.43
CA THR A 516 -11.00 -20.78 -9.26
C THR A 516 -12.10 -19.98 -8.56
N ALA A 517 -11.98 -18.64 -8.61
CA ALA A 517 -13.10 -17.69 -8.65
C ALA A 517 -12.63 -16.43 -9.38
N THR A 518 -13.25 -16.06 -10.52
CA THR A 518 -12.70 -15.05 -11.44
C THR A 518 -13.07 -13.60 -11.10
N ALA A 519 -12.09 -12.71 -11.32
CA ALA A 519 -12.27 -11.26 -11.46
C ALA A 519 -13.26 -10.91 -12.60
N LYS A 520 -13.75 -9.67 -12.64
CA LYS A 520 -14.72 -9.23 -13.65
C LYS A 520 -14.47 -7.79 -14.13
N ASP A 521 -14.74 -7.56 -15.41
CA ASP A 521 -14.52 -6.28 -16.09
C ASP A 521 -15.82 -5.50 -16.32
N TYR A 522 -15.78 -4.17 -16.25
CA TYR A 522 -16.98 -3.31 -16.29
C TYR A 522 -16.78 -1.94 -16.98
N TYR A 523 -17.80 -1.44 -17.68
CA TYR A 523 -17.63 -0.42 -18.72
C TYR A 523 -18.54 0.81 -18.57
N VAL A 524 -17.97 2.03 -18.64
CA VAL A 524 -18.59 3.33 -18.35
C VAL A 524 -18.42 4.31 -19.50
N SER A 525 -19.39 5.18 -19.79
CA SER A 525 -19.31 6.21 -20.83
C SER A 525 -20.43 7.25 -20.74
N SER A 526 -20.14 8.56 -20.58
CA SER A 526 -21.19 9.60 -20.81
C SER A 526 -21.51 9.84 -22.29
N THR A 527 -20.94 9.05 -23.22
CA THR A 527 -21.05 9.27 -24.68
C THR A 527 -21.70 8.11 -25.46
N HIS A 528 -21.51 6.85 -25.04
CA HIS A 528 -21.99 5.66 -25.76
C HIS A 528 -23.51 5.65 -25.96
N ALA A 529 -24.01 5.17 -27.11
CA ALA A 529 -25.43 5.31 -27.47
C ALA A 529 -26.36 4.47 -26.57
N ALA A 530 -26.08 3.17 -26.42
CA ALA A 530 -26.77 2.30 -25.46
C ALA A 530 -26.22 2.46 -24.03
N ARG A 531 -25.60 3.61 -23.71
CA ARG A 531 -25.27 3.91 -22.31
C ARG A 531 -26.58 4.01 -21.55
N ASN A 532 -26.75 3.10 -20.63
CA ASN A 532 -27.61 3.32 -19.51
C ASN A 532 -27.00 2.49 -18.40
N ASP A 533 -26.54 3.17 -17.39
CA ASP A 533 -26.68 2.76 -16.01
C ASP A 533 -27.46 1.48 -15.74
N ALA A 534 -28.76 1.45 -16.06
CA ALA A 534 -29.65 0.30 -16.00
C ALA A 534 -29.10 -1.03 -16.59
N ASN A 535 -28.01 -1.03 -17.35
CA ASN A 535 -27.34 -2.21 -17.91
C ASN A 535 -26.43 -2.94 -16.89
N PRO A 536 -26.14 -4.24 -17.01
CA PRO A 536 -25.25 -4.95 -16.06
C PRO A 536 -23.80 -4.44 -15.88
N GLY A 537 -23.32 -3.53 -16.73
CA GLY A 537 -21.95 -3.00 -16.71
C GLY A 537 -20.88 -3.99 -17.21
N THR A 538 -21.10 -5.30 -17.05
CA THR A 538 -20.21 -6.41 -17.48
C THR A 538 -19.99 -6.53 -19.00
N ASN A 539 -20.38 -5.53 -19.79
CA ASN A 539 -20.38 -5.61 -21.24
C ASN A 539 -20.21 -4.22 -21.86
N ALA A 540 -19.16 -4.03 -22.66
CA ALA A 540 -18.81 -2.78 -23.33
C ALA A 540 -19.92 -2.21 -24.25
N ASN A 541 -20.83 -3.05 -24.76
CA ASN A 541 -21.97 -2.64 -25.58
C ASN A 541 -23.24 -2.31 -24.76
N ALA A 542 -23.20 -2.56 -23.45
CA ALA A 542 -24.23 -2.20 -22.50
C ALA A 542 -23.58 -1.47 -21.30
N PRO A 543 -22.93 -0.31 -21.55
CA PRO A 543 -22.17 0.38 -20.54
C PRO A 543 -23.07 1.35 -19.76
N TRP A 544 -22.37 2.14 -18.99
CA TRP A 544 -22.78 2.97 -17.88
C TRP A 544 -22.51 4.46 -18.18
N ALA A 545 -22.91 5.49 -17.38
CA ALA A 545 -22.93 6.88 -17.91
C ALA A 545 -22.64 8.17 -17.06
N SER A 546 -22.77 8.30 -15.73
CA SER A 546 -22.36 9.51 -14.95
C SER A 546 -20.93 9.40 -14.35
N PHE A 547 -20.66 9.97 -13.16
CA PHE A 547 -19.37 9.81 -12.46
C PHE A 547 -19.35 9.72 -10.94
N ASP A 548 -20.34 10.39 -10.39
CA ASP A 548 -21.32 9.87 -9.45
C ASP A 548 -21.52 8.36 -9.54
N LYS A 549 -21.60 7.80 -10.75
CA LYS A 549 -20.59 6.87 -11.31
C LYS A 549 -19.70 6.00 -10.36
N ILE A 550 -18.37 5.96 -10.45
CA ILE A 550 -17.54 4.99 -9.65
C ILE A 550 -17.60 5.43 -8.23
N LYS A 551 -18.04 6.65 -7.99
CA LYS A 551 -18.65 6.88 -6.72
C LYS A 551 -19.64 5.78 -6.32
N SER A 552 -20.86 5.66 -6.83
CA SER A 552 -21.77 4.66 -6.27
C SER A 552 -21.42 3.20 -6.51
N MET A 553 -20.70 2.86 -7.58
CA MET A 553 -19.92 1.63 -7.53
C MET A 553 -18.49 1.93 -7.17
N TRP A 554 -18.25 2.19 -5.89
CA TRP A 554 -17.06 1.63 -5.28
C TRP A 554 -17.30 0.97 -3.91
N THR A 555 -18.48 0.38 -3.67
CA THR A 555 -18.86 -0.39 -2.45
C THR A 555 -18.83 -1.97 -2.51
N SER A 556 -18.96 -2.70 -3.62
CA SER A 556 -18.78 -4.19 -3.73
C SER A 556 -18.27 -4.91 -5.04
N LEU A 557 -16.96 -5.07 -5.34
CA LEU A 557 -16.42 -5.83 -6.52
C LEU A 557 -15.52 -7.04 -6.21
N PRO A 558 -15.45 -8.05 -7.10
CA PRO A 558 -14.47 -9.13 -6.97
C PRO A 558 -13.05 -8.56 -7.06
N HIS A 559 -12.09 -9.20 -6.42
CA HIS A 559 -10.69 -8.81 -6.48
C HIS A 559 -10.17 -8.88 -7.92
N GLY A 560 -9.17 -8.07 -8.25
CA GLY A 560 -8.62 -8.00 -9.61
C GLY A 560 -9.58 -7.40 -10.64
N SER A 561 -10.79 -7.01 -10.23
CA SER A 561 -11.74 -6.38 -11.12
C SER A 561 -11.31 -4.99 -11.53
N THR A 562 -11.81 -4.60 -12.68
CA THR A 562 -11.22 -3.54 -13.49
C THR A 562 -12.30 -2.84 -14.30
N VAL A 563 -12.12 -1.52 -14.45
CA VAL A 563 -13.19 -0.65 -14.91
C VAL A 563 -12.71 0.34 -15.89
N HIS A 564 -13.37 0.28 -17.03
CA HIS A 564 -13.01 0.94 -18.24
C HIS A 564 -13.92 2.15 -18.39
N LEU A 565 -13.39 3.31 -18.02
CA LEU A 565 -13.97 4.58 -18.40
C LEU A 565 -13.78 4.84 -19.88
N ALA A 566 -14.87 5.16 -20.56
CA ALA A 566 -14.81 5.54 -21.95
C ALA A 566 -14.20 6.92 -22.09
N LYS A 567 -13.25 6.96 -23.00
CA LYS A 567 -12.74 8.20 -23.57
C LYS A 567 -13.87 9.08 -24.12
N GLY A 568 -13.61 10.38 -24.16
CA GLY A 568 -14.58 11.41 -24.54
C GLY A 568 -15.64 11.73 -23.47
N SER A 569 -15.68 11.01 -22.35
CA SER A 569 -16.66 11.25 -21.27
C SER A 569 -16.27 12.44 -20.39
N THR A 570 -17.25 13.22 -19.92
CA THR A 570 -17.07 14.33 -18.96
C THR A 570 -18.25 14.43 -18.00
N TRP A 571 -17.97 14.86 -16.76
CA TRP A 571 -18.93 14.91 -15.66
C TRP A 571 -18.58 15.99 -14.62
N ASN A 572 -19.59 16.66 -14.05
CA ASN A 572 -19.42 17.76 -13.09
C ASN A 572 -20.08 17.40 -11.74
N LEU A 573 -19.51 17.88 -10.62
CA LEU A 573 -19.77 17.42 -9.26
C LEU A 573 -19.96 18.62 -8.31
N THR A 574 -20.96 18.57 -7.42
CA THR A 574 -21.19 19.63 -6.43
C THR A 574 -20.92 19.11 -5.02
N PHE A 575 -19.77 19.52 -4.46
CA PHE A 575 -19.43 19.31 -3.06
C PHE A 575 -20.06 20.42 -2.21
N ALA A 576 -20.67 20.06 -1.08
CA ALA A 576 -21.31 21.01 -0.17
C ALA A 576 -20.39 21.43 1.01
N SER A 577 -19.44 20.57 1.37
CA SER A 577 -18.51 20.73 2.49
C SER A 577 -17.39 19.69 2.53
N ASP A 578 -17.61 18.49 1.98
CA ASP A 578 -16.77 17.30 2.26
C ASP A 578 -15.98 16.75 1.08
N TYR A 579 -14.95 15.97 1.39
CA TYR A 579 -14.06 15.35 0.42
C TYR A 579 -14.63 14.13 -0.29
N TRP A 580 -13.92 13.83 -1.36
CA TRP A 580 -13.73 12.56 -2.02
C TRP A 580 -13.13 11.34 -1.24
N TYR A 581 -13.69 10.63 -0.25
CA TYR A 581 -12.91 9.59 0.52
C TYR A 581 -12.89 8.12 -0.01
N ILE A 582 -11.70 7.47 -0.17
CA ILE A 582 -11.38 6.00 -0.15
C ILE A 582 -11.23 5.67 1.33
N GLY A 583 -11.75 4.52 1.75
CA GLY A 583 -11.18 3.80 2.90
C GLY A 583 -11.14 2.27 2.76
N THR A 584 -11.09 1.70 1.55
CA THR A 584 -11.16 0.23 1.34
C THR A 584 -10.14 -0.42 0.37
N GLY A 585 -10.13 -1.76 0.32
CA GLY A 585 -9.00 -2.57 -0.16
C GLY A 585 -9.11 -3.15 -1.57
N GLY A 586 -8.00 -3.28 -2.28
CA GLY A 586 -7.68 -4.49 -3.07
C GLY A 586 -6.98 -5.54 -2.19
N SER A 587 -6.32 -6.55 -2.79
CA SER A 587 -5.67 -7.62 -2.00
C SER A 587 -4.48 -8.32 -2.63
N ALA A 588 -3.73 -9.06 -1.79
CA ALA A 588 -2.56 -9.87 -2.13
C ALA A 588 -2.70 -10.77 -3.37
N THR A 589 -3.55 -11.82 -3.35
CA THR A 589 -3.68 -12.75 -4.52
C THR A 589 -5.03 -12.70 -5.23
N GLY A 590 -6.00 -11.95 -4.70
CA GLY A 590 -7.21 -11.62 -5.44
C GLY A 590 -6.93 -10.52 -6.48
N GLY A 591 -5.94 -9.67 -6.20
CA GLY A 591 -5.62 -8.48 -7.01
C GLY A 591 -6.22 -7.17 -6.48
N ALA A 592 -5.73 -6.07 -7.03
CA ALA A 592 -6.19 -4.71 -6.78
C ALA A 592 -7.61 -4.46 -7.32
N LYS A 593 -8.22 -3.31 -6.98
CA LYS A 593 -9.36 -2.75 -7.73
C LYS A 593 -8.87 -1.64 -8.64
N THR A 594 -9.42 -1.55 -9.85
CA THR A 594 -8.85 -0.70 -10.89
C THR A 594 -9.89 0.17 -11.58
N ILE A 595 -9.74 1.49 -11.45
CA ILE A 595 -10.22 2.41 -12.49
C ILE A 595 -9.15 2.49 -13.56
N ARG A 596 -9.56 2.49 -14.82
CA ARG A 596 -8.73 2.83 -15.97
C ARG A 596 -9.56 3.56 -17.03
N GLY A 597 -8.97 4.56 -17.69
CA GLY A 597 -9.56 5.31 -18.81
C GLY A 597 -8.88 5.09 -20.16
N ASP A 598 -8.05 4.06 -20.28
CA ASP A 598 -7.12 3.86 -21.41
C ASP A 598 -7.61 2.88 -22.49
N ASP A 599 -8.61 2.04 -22.24
CA ASP A 599 -8.96 0.91 -23.13
C ASP A 599 -10.45 0.78 -23.52
N TYR A 600 -11.31 1.70 -23.10
CA TYR A 600 -12.70 1.77 -23.56
C TYR A 600 -13.07 3.13 -24.18
N GLY A 601 -14.06 3.12 -25.07
CA GLY A 601 -14.49 4.29 -25.84
C GLY A 601 -13.42 4.88 -26.77
N THR A 602 -13.73 6.06 -27.33
CA THR A 602 -12.84 6.83 -28.22
C THR A 602 -12.86 8.32 -27.84
N GLY A 603 -11.76 9.04 -28.11
CA GLY A 603 -11.60 10.45 -27.74
C GLY A 603 -10.53 10.71 -26.67
N ALA A 604 -10.67 11.81 -25.93
CA ALA A 604 -9.74 12.23 -24.87
C ALA A 604 -9.89 11.44 -23.55
N LYS A 605 -9.00 11.64 -22.57
CA LYS A 605 -9.16 11.10 -21.21
C LYS A 605 -10.56 11.45 -20.65
N PRO A 606 -11.19 10.58 -19.84
CA PRO A 606 -12.42 10.90 -19.11
C PRO A 606 -12.21 12.05 -18.09
N VAL A 607 -13.18 12.97 -17.90
CA VAL A 607 -12.98 14.23 -17.13
C VAL A 607 -14.01 14.51 -16.02
N VAL A 608 -13.52 14.97 -14.88
CA VAL A 608 -14.23 15.05 -13.59
C VAL A 608 -14.09 16.44 -13.00
N ARG A 609 -15.19 17.19 -12.83
CA ARG A 609 -15.12 18.61 -12.46
C ARG A 609 -15.82 18.95 -11.16
N ARG A 610 -15.30 19.89 -10.35
CA ARG A 610 -16.03 20.54 -9.23
C ARG A 610 -16.82 21.73 -9.76
N THR A 611 -18.05 21.90 -9.27
CA THR A 611 -18.96 23.00 -9.60
C THR A 611 -19.82 23.33 -8.37
N GLY A 612 -19.52 24.42 -7.66
CA GLY A 612 -20.32 24.88 -6.52
C GLY A 612 -19.52 25.63 -5.45
N SER A 613 -20.21 26.51 -4.73
CA SER A 613 -19.63 27.54 -3.85
C SER A 613 -19.79 27.25 -2.34
N GLY A 614 -19.72 25.98 -1.93
CA GLY A 614 -19.72 25.59 -0.51
C GLY A 614 -18.41 24.91 -0.05
N GLY A 615 -17.74 25.50 0.94
CA GLY A 615 -16.76 24.84 1.80
C GLY A 615 -15.38 24.48 1.23
N SER A 616 -14.45 24.24 2.15
CA SER A 616 -13.10 23.72 1.89
C SER A 616 -13.11 22.19 1.81
N CYS A 617 -12.83 21.60 0.64
CA CYS A 617 -12.99 20.17 0.38
C CYS A 617 -12.21 19.70 -0.86
N GLY A 618 -11.92 18.39 -0.98
CA GLY A 618 -11.12 17.83 -2.09
C GLY A 618 -11.73 16.67 -2.89
N PHE A 619 -11.10 16.31 -4.01
CA PHE A 619 -11.60 15.33 -4.98
C PHE A 619 -11.45 13.86 -4.57
N ILE A 620 -10.36 13.49 -3.91
CA ILE A 620 -9.97 12.10 -3.60
C ILE A 620 -9.14 12.10 -2.30
N LEU A 621 -9.33 11.16 -1.38
CA LEU A 621 -8.52 10.94 -0.18
C LEU A 621 -8.39 9.44 0.09
N VAL A 622 -7.19 8.88 -0.06
CA VAL A 622 -6.89 7.45 -0.16
C VAL A 622 -6.48 6.82 1.17
N GLN A 623 -7.44 6.57 2.03
CA GLN A 623 -7.24 6.01 3.37
C GLN A 623 -7.10 4.48 3.40
N ASN A 624 -6.70 3.79 2.30
CA ASN A 624 -6.66 2.32 2.27
C ASN A 624 -5.99 1.64 1.05
N SER A 625 -5.89 0.30 1.11
CA SER A 625 -4.86 -0.47 0.43
C SER A 625 -5.19 -1.03 -0.96
N TYR A 626 -4.17 -1.42 -1.74
CA TYR A 626 -4.27 -2.18 -3.00
C TYR A 626 -5.25 -1.54 -4.02
N VAL A 627 -5.24 -0.22 -4.13
CA VAL A 627 -6.17 0.55 -4.97
C VAL A 627 -5.46 1.10 -6.20
N THR A 628 -5.95 0.82 -7.40
CA THR A 628 -5.46 1.40 -8.65
C THR A 628 -6.43 2.45 -9.19
N LEU A 629 -5.93 3.67 -9.36
CA LEU A 629 -6.60 4.77 -10.04
C LEU A 629 -5.78 5.13 -11.27
N ARG A 630 -6.33 5.05 -12.50
CA ARG A 630 -5.57 5.48 -13.67
C ARG A 630 -6.30 6.03 -14.89
N ASP A 631 -5.58 6.87 -15.64
CA ASP A 631 -5.89 7.35 -16.99
C ASP A 631 -7.13 8.27 -17.16
N PHE A 632 -7.46 9.11 -16.17
CA PHE A 632 -8.56 10.11 -16.22
C PHE A 632 -8.18 11.47 -15.57
N VAL A 633 -9.07 12.47 -15.60
CA VAL A 633 -8.79 13.88 -15.25
C VAL A 633 -9.68 14.41 -14.11
N LEU A 634 -9.12 15.03 -13.08
CA LEU A 634 -9.81 15.84 -12.05
C LEU A 634 -9.66 17.35 -12.36
N ASP A 635 -10.65 18.18 -12.04
CA ASP A 635 -10.75 19.57 -12.52
C ASP A 635 -11.56 20.45 -11.53
N GLY A 636 -10.92 21.24 -10.67
CA GLY A 636 -11.57 22.03 -9.61
C GLY A 636 -12.54 23.13 -10.07
N GLY A 637 -12.64 23.42 -11.37
CA GLY A 637 -13.68 24.30 -11.93
C GLY A 637 -13.59 25.76 -11.45
N HIS A 638 -12.37 26.23 -11.20
CA HIS A 638 -12.00 27.52 -10.57
C HIS A 638 -12.78 28.75 -11.09
N SER A 639 -13.28 29.56 -10.15
CA SER A 639 -13.73 30.94 -10.37
C SER A 639 -13.70 31.78 -9.08
N ASP A 640 -14.11 31.20 -7.94
CA ASP A 640 -14.15 31.87 -6.64
C ASP A 640 -13.04 31.38 -5.69
N TYR A 641 -12.14 32.28 -5.29
CA TYR A 641 -10.96 31.98 -4.45
C TYR A 641 -11.27 31.63 -2.98
N ALA A 642 -12.54 31.66 -2.56
CA ALA A 642 -12.94 31.60 -1.16
C ALA A 642 -12.86 30.20 -0.49
N GLN A 643 -12.50 29.14 -1.22
CA GLN A 643 -12.72 27.75 -0.80
C GLN A 643 -11.55 26.83 -1.11
N ASN A 644 -10.95 26.25 -0.06
CA ASN A 644 -9.72 25.45 -0.17
C ASN A 644 -10.02 24.12 -0.89
N THR A 645 -9.41 23.90 -2.06
CA THR A 645 -9.68 22.72 -2.89
C THR A 645 -8.48 21.79 -2.96
N LEU A 646 -8.66 20.51 -2.63
CA LEU A 646 -7.62 19.48 -2.75
C LEU A 646 -7.92 18.51 -3.91
N GLY A 647 -6.89 18.00 -4.58
CA GLY A 647 -6.99 16.95 -5.58
C GLY A 647 -7.11 15.57 -4.94
N ILE A 648 -6.06 14.76 -5.06
CA ILE A 648 -5.88 13.50 -4.36
C ILE A 648 -5.19 13.75 -3.02
N ALA A 649 -5.54 12.95 -2.02
CA ALA A 649 -4.71 12.64 -0.85
C ALA A 649 -4.58 11.11 -0.72
N VAL A 650 -3.65 10.60 0.09
CA VAL A 650 -3.43 9.19 0.42
C VAL A 650 -2.93 9.10 1.85
N GLY A 651 -3.33 8.08 2.61
CA GLY A 651 -3.04 7.98 4.04
C GLY A 651 -4.26 8.31 4.90
N SER A 652 -4.08 8.25 6.23
CA SER A 652 -5.18 8.37 7.18
C SER A 652 -4.71 8.89 8.54
N GLU A 653 -5.61 9.59 9.21
CA GLU A 653 -5.50 9.95 10.62
C GLU A 653 -5.82 8.79 11.58
N SER A 654 -6.12 7.58 11.05
CA SER A 654 -6.60 6.44 11.84
C SER A 654 -6.04 5.06 11.51
N ARG A 655 -5.39 4.84 10.36
CA ARG A 655 -4.96 3.49 9.92
C ARG A 655 -3.80 3.51 8.94
N ALA A 656 -3.08 2.39 8.86
CA ALA A 656 -2.08 2.17 7.81
C ALA A 656 -2.72 1.95 6.42
N VAL A 657 -1.96 2.28 5.36
CA VAL A 657 -2.41 2.27 3.96
C VAL A 657 -1.32 1.67 3.09
N SER A 658 -1.59 0.61 2.31
CA SER A 658 -0.55 -0.14 1.57
C SER A 658 -0.88 -0.39 0.08
N ASN A 659 0.07 -0.53 -0.84
CA ASN A 659 -0.16 -0.99 -2.23
C ASN A 659 -1.06 -0.06 -3.10
N VAL A 660 -1.05 1.26 -2.89
CA VAL A 660 -1.88 2.21 -3.67
C VAL A 660 -1.19 2.65 -4.95
N VAL A 661 -1.83 2.48 -6.11
CA VAL A 661 -1.37 2.98 -7.41
C VAL A 661 -2.24 4.16 -7.86
N VAL A 662 -1.62 5.32 -8.10
CA VAL A 662 -2.23 6.50 -8.74
C VAL A 662 -1.41 6.81 -9.99
N LYS A 663 -1.98 6.55 -11.18
CA LYS A 663 -1.20 6.49 -12.42
C LYS A 663 -1.84 7.20 -13.61
N ASN A 664 -1.07 8.02 -14.35
CA ASN A 664 -1.57 8.74 -15.52
C ASN A 664 -2.86 9.56 -15.27
N MET A 665 -2.98 10.12 -14.07
CA MET A 665 -4.00 11.12 -13.78
C MET A 665 -3.71 12.42 -14.56
N THR A 666 -4.72 13.26 -14.70
CA THR A 666 -4.53 14.72 -14.75
C THR A 666 -5.38 15.30 -13.61
N ILE A 667 -4.97 16.39 -12.99
CA ILE A 667 -5.61 17.05 -11.85
C ILE A 667 -5.42 18.55 -12.07
N ARG A 668 -6.44 19.39 -11.95
CA ARG A 668 -6.29 20.83 -12.23
C ARG A 668 -7.26 21.74 -11.48
N ASN A 669 -7.10 23.06 -11.59
CA ASN A 669 -8.05 24.11 -11.19
C ASN A 669 -8.43 24.15 -9.69
N LEU A 670 -7.48 23.87 -8.79
CA LEU A 670 -7.67 23.74 -7.34
C LEU A 670 -7.54 25.08 -6.58
N GLY A 671 -8.55 25.95 -6.70
CA GLY A 671 -8.60 27.26 -6.02
C GLY A 671 -8.70 27.17 -4.48
N GLY A 672 -8.56 28.32 -3.81
CA GLY A 672 -8.69 28.45 -2.35
C GLY A 672 -7.78 29.46 -1.67
N SER A 673 -7.90 29.54 -0.34
CA SER A 673 -7.08 30.41 0.51
C SER A 673 -5.80 29.71 0.99
N SER A 674 -4.72 30.48 1.11
CA SER A 674 -3.36 30.00 1.40
C SER A 674 -3.12 29.47 2.83
N THR A 675 -4.15 29.37 3.67
CA THR A 675 -4.03 28.91 5.06
C THR A 675 -4.04 27.38 5.17
N MET A 676 -2.97 26.77 4.62
CA MET A 676 -2.60 25.35 4.71
C MET A 676 -3.57 24.33 4.07
N TYR A 677 -3.02 23.14 3.79
CA TYR A 677 -3.72 21.91 3.39
C TYR A 677 -4.34 21.86 1.97
N ILE A 678 -4.03 22.80 1.08
CA ILE A 678 -4.39 22.71 -0.35
C ILE A 678 -3.30 21.95 -1.11
N CYS A 679 -3.65 20.84 -1.76
CA CYS A 679 -2.69 19.98 -2.46
C CYS A 679 -3.31 19.35 -3.72
N GLY A 680 -2.53 18.98 -4.74
CA GLY A 680 -3.01 18.18 -5.89
C GLY A 680 -2.87 16.66 -5.72
N ILE A 681 -1.81 16.15 -5.09
CA ILE A 681 -1.69 14.76 -4.58
C ILE A 681 -0.98 14.80 -3.21
N TRP A 682 -1.65 14.46 -2.11
CA TRP A 682 -1.15 14.61 -0.73
C TRP A 682 -1.02 13.30 0.04
N LEU A 683 0.19 12.79 0.28
CA LEU A 683 0.40 11.69 1.22
C LEU A 683 0.33 12.23 2.66
N VAL A 684 -0.80 12.07 3.35
CA VAL A 684 -1.06 12.65 4.68
C VAL A 684 -1.33 11.58 5.73
N SER A 685 -0.55 11.60 6.81
CA SER A 685 -0.72 10.67 7.93
C SER A 685 -0.07 11.20 9.22
N PRO A 686 -0.84 11.75 10.17
CA PRO A 686 -0.30 12.29 11.42
C PRO A 686 0.22 11.23 12.41
N SER A 687 0.15 9.92 12.09
CA SER A 687 0.70 8.85 12.97
C SER A 687 0.98 7.50 12.30
N TYR A 688 0.36 7.18 11.16
CA TYR A 688 0.28 5.81 10.63
C TYR A 688 1.17 5.54 9.42
N THR A 689 1.55 4.28 9.22
CA THR A 689 2.40 3.86 8.08
C THR A 689 1.66 3.90 6.74
N ILE A 690 2.25 4.53 5.73
CA ILE A 690 1.84 4.38 4.32
C ILE A 690 2.91 3.53 3.60
N SER A 691 2.52 2.47 2.90
CA SER A 691 3.46 1.56 2.23
C SER A 691 3.15 1.20 0.77
N ASP A 692 4.17 0.81 0.01
CA ASP A 692 4.05 0.17 -1.31
C ASP A 692 3.25 0.97 -2.35
N CYS A 693 3.20 2.30 -2.19
CA CYS A 693 2.42 3.19 -3.04
C CYS A 693 3.20 3.65 -4.28
N LEU A 694 2.55 3.73 -5.43
CA LEU A 694 3.11 4.19 -6.70
C LEU A 694 2.30 5.37 -7.25
N ILE A 695 2.89 6.56 -7.21
CA ILE A 695 2.34 7.80 -7.78
C ILE A 695 3.11 8.10 -9.09
N GLU A 696 2.56 7.62 -10.22
CA GLU A 696 3.26 7.59 -11.51
C GLU A 696 2.59 8.38 -12.64
N GLY A 697 3.31 9.28 -13.30
CA GLY A 697 2.87 9.81 -14.60
C GLY A 697 1.69 10.79 -14.53
N ASN A 698 1.42 11.36 -13.35
CA ASN A 698 0.25 12.20 -13.09
C ASN A 698 0.54 13.67 -13.40
N GLU A 699 -0.37 14.35 -14.07
CA GLU A 699 -0.35 15.80 -14.28
C GLU A 699 -1.15 16.51 -13.18
N VAL A 700 -0.63 17.60 -12.63
CA VAL A 700 -1.28 18.48 -11.64
C VAL A 700 -1.17 19.94 -12.10
N SER A 701 -2.24 20.73 -11.99
CA SER A 701 -2.16 22.16 -12.29
C SER A 701 -3.11 23.10 -11.55
N ASP A 702 -2.82 24.40 -11.64
CA ASP A 702 -3.72 25.51 -11.31
C ASP A 702 -4.22 25.46 -9.85
N TYR A 703 -3.31 25.27 -8.89
CA TYR A 703 -3.59 24.95 -7.46
C TYR A 703 -3.12 26.03 -6.48
N SER A 704 -3.81 26.29 -5.36
CA SER A 704 -3.52 27.48 -4.52
C SER A 704 -2.60 27.30 -3.30
N ALA A 705 -2.01 26.12 -3.09
CA ALA A 705 -0.83 25.98 -2.21
C ALA A 705 0.15 24.92 -2.74
N HIS A 706 -0.21 23.63 -2.77
CA HIS A 706 0.70 22.56 -3.21
C HIS A 706 0.22 21.77 -4.43
N GLY A 707 1.16 21.31 -5.25
CA GLY A 707 0.87 20.44 -6.39
C GLY A 707 0.90 18.96 -5.98
N LEU A 708 2.01 18.53 -5.42
CA LEU A 708 2.21 17.27 -4.73
C LEU A 708 2.60 17.59 -3.29
N ASN A 709 2.25 16.75 -2.32
CA ASN A 709 2.60 16.97 -0.93
C ASN A 709 2.76 15.60 -0.23
N HIS A 710 3.60 15.55 0.77
CA HIS A 710 3.72 14.47 1.72
C HIS A 710 3.81 15.08 3.13
N TYR A 711 2.73 15.03 3.92
CA TYR A 711 2.69 15.43 5.34
C TYR A 711 2.44 14.18 6.20
N SER A 712 3.48 13.37 6.41
CA SER A 712 3.39 12.18 7.27
C SER A 712 4.28 12.33 8.49
N GLN A 713 3.69 12.34 9.68
CA GLN A 713 4.42 12.12 10.92
C GLN A 713 4.64 10.60 11.15
N GLY A 714 3.79 9.76 10.56
CA GLY A 714 3.99 8.30 10.49
C GLY A 714 4.99 7.87 9.39
N PRO A 715 5.45 6.60 9.39
CA PRO A 715 6.47 6.13 8.43
C PRO A 715 5.96 6.03 6.99
N LEU A 716 6.82 6.37 6.01
CA LEU A 716 6.67 5.87 4.63
C LEU A 716 7.59 4.66 4.39
N VAL A 717 7.09 3.66 3.65
CA VAL A 717 7.85 2.45 3.27
C VAL A 717 7.55 2.11 1.81
N ASN A 718 8.55 1.92 0.93
CA ASN A 718 8.31 1.56 -0.48
C ASN A 718 7.37 2.51 -1.26
N VAL A 719 7.33 3.80 -0.90
CA VAL A 719 6.51 4.81 -1.60
C VAL A 719 7.32 5.45 -2.73
N ILE A 720 6.78 5.44 -3.95
CA ILE A 720 7.45 5.85 -5.18
C ILE A 720 6.68 6.97 -5.87
N TRP A 721 7.34 8.11 -6.10
CA TRP A 721 6.86 9.19 -6.95
C TRP A 721 7.72 9.29 -8.21
N ARG A 722 7.15 9.13 -9.40
CA ARG A 722 7.90 9.25 -10.66
C ARG A 722 7.09 9.75 -11.85
N ASN A 723 7.75 10.40 -12.80
CA ASN A 723 7.14 10.87 -14.06
C ASN A 723 5.97 11.86 -13.89
N ASN A 724 5.81 12.50 -12.72
CA ASN A 724 4.69 13.41 -12.50
C ASN A 724 5.00 14.80 -13.07
N THR A 725 3.97 15.48 -13.57
CA THR A 725 4.01 16.86 -14.08
C THR A 725 3.24 17.76 -13.12
N VAL A 726 3.79 18.91 -12.76
CA VAL A 726 3.12 19.93 -11.95
C VAL A 726 3.34 21.29 -12.60
N LYS A 727 2.30 22.12 -12.70
CA LYS A 727 2.36 23.48 -13.28
C LYS A 727 1.39 24.47 -12.60
N ASN A 728 1.70 25.76 -12.60
CA ASN A 728 0.80 26.87 -12.24
C ASN A 728 0.18 26.79 -10.82
N ALA A 729 0.80 27.37 -9.79
CA ALA A 729 0.15 27.63 -8.51
C ALA A 729 -0.43 29.05 -8.42
N TYR A 730 -1.54 29.18 -7.69
CA TYR A 730 -2.18 30.43 -7.33
C TYR A 730 -1.77 30.85 -5.91
N THR A 731 -0.58 31.44 -5.75
CA THR A 731 -0.15 31.89 -4.41
C THR A 731 -0.80 33.21 -3.99
N GLY A 732 -1.40 33.18 -2.81
CA GLY A 732 -1.74 34.36 -2.01
C GLY A 732 -1.26 34.20 -0.57
N GLY A 733 -0.13 33.51 -0.37
CA GLY A 733 0.35 33.03 0.94
C GLY A 733 1.66 33.68 1.36
N ARG A 734 1.70 34.19 2.59
CA ARG A 734 2.81 35.00 3.13
C ARG A 734 3.95 34.17 3.76
N TYR A 735 4.13 32.92 3.31
CA TYR A 735 5.07 31.96 3.90
C TYR A 735 5.71 31.08 2.80
N PRO A 736 7.03 31.15 2.56
CA PRO A 736 7.70 30.40 1.49
C PRO A 736 7.52 28.89 1.52
N SER A 737 7.46 28.30 2.72
CA SER A 737 7.27 26.86 2.91
C SER A 737 5.82 26.38 2.72
N ALA A 738 4.85 27.30 2.68
CA ALA A 738 3.43 26.98 2.69
C ALA A 738 2.82 26.79 1.29
N ASN A 739 3.55 27.09 0.21
CA ASN A 739 3.12 26.86 -1.17
C ASN A 739 4.24 26.14 -1.95
N SER A 740 3.95 24.98 -2.55
CA SER A 740 4.95 24.26 -3.37
C SER A 740 4.43 23.20 -4.34
N ALA A 741 4.94 23.19 -5.58
CA ALA A 741 4.64 22.17 -6.58
C ALA A 741 4.91 20.73 -6.11
N LEU A 742 5.87 20.51 -5.21
CA LEU A 742 6.02 19.32 -4.37
C LEU A 742 6.40 19.76 -2.95
N GLN A 743 5.74 19.23 -1.91
CA GLN A 743 6.13 19.40 -0.50
C GLN A 743 6.49 18.05 0.13
N ILE A 744 7.52 18.00 0.96
CA ILE A 744 7.92 16.79 1.69
C ILE A 744 8.17 17.16 3.16
N THR A 745 7.24 16.77 4.00
CA THR A 745 7.14 17.10 5.42
C THR A 745 7.06 15.82 6.25
N SER A 746 8.14 15.56 6.99
CA SER A 746 8.32 14.45 7.97
C SER A 746 8.30 13.00 7.41
N GLY A 747 8.44 12.01 8.32
CA GLY A 747 8.02 10.61 8.16
C GLY A 747 8.95 9.65 7.38
N GLY A 748 9.40 10.04 6.20
CA GLY A 748 10.04 9.09 5.26
C GLY A 748 11.55 8.94 5.44
N ARG A 749 12.01 7.71 5.72
CA ARG A 749 13.43 7.32 5.65
C ARG A 749 13.75 6.81 4.25
N GLY A 750 14.66 7.48 3.53
CA GLY A 750 15.15 6.98 2.23
C GLY A 750 14.27 7.31 1.04
N ASN A 751 13.50 8.42 1.08
CA ASN A 751 12.64 8.81 -0.04
C ASN A 751 13.45 9.07 -1.32
N VAL A 752 12.89 8.74 -2.49
CA VAL A 752 13.48 9.03 -3.81
C VAL A 752 12.46 9.75 -4.69
N PHE A 753 12.83 10.91 -5.22
CA PHE A 753 12.02 11.74 -6.12
C PHE A 753 12.71 11.87 -7.47
N GLU A 754 12.14 11.25 -8.52
CA GLU A 754 12.82 11.17 -9.82
C GLU A 754 11.92 11.33 -11.05
N TYR A 755 12.49 11.94 -12.11
CA TYR A 755 11.88 12.20 -13.41
C TYR A 755 10.58 13.02 -13.38
N ASN A 756 10.42 13.90 -12.39
CA ASN A 756 9.27 14.81 -12.33
C ASN A 756 9.60 16.13 -13.06
N PHE A 757 8.58 16.73 -13.69
CA PHE A 757 8.65 18.07 -14.28
C PHE A 757 7.75 18.99 -13.46
N LEU A 758 8.33 20.02 -12.86
CA LEU A 758 7.65 20.95 -11.96
C LEU A 758 7.88 22.37 -12.49
N GLU A 759 6.80 23.12 -12.76
CA GLU A 759 6.82 24.52 -13.22
C GLU A 759 5.95 25.37 -12.29
N ASP A 760 6.33 26.59 -11.87
CA ASP A 760 5.50 27.31 -10.90
C ASP A 760 5.59 28.86 -10.90
N ARG A 761 4.86 29.51 -11.83
CA ARG A 761 4.84 30.97 -11.96
C ARG A 761 3.87 31.63 -10.98
N THR A 762 4.30 31.75 -9.73
CA THR A 762 3.52 32.24 -8.60
C THR A 762 4.07 33.57 -8.07
N THR A 763 3.28 34.63 -8.11
CA THR A 763 3.76 36.01 -7.87
C THR A 763 4.19 36.36 -6.44
N THR A 764 4.25 35.40 -5.51
CA THR A 764 4.73 35.61 -4.13
C THR A 764 5.45 34.40 -3.53
N GLU A 765 6.74 34.55 -3.24
CA GLU A 765 7.60 33.84 -2.25
C GLU A 765 7.61 32.29 -2.16
N GLY A 766 6.81 31.56 -2.93
CA GLY A 766 6.70 30.10 -2.85
C GLY A 766 7.97 29.33 -3.24
N CYS A 767 7.91 28.00 -3.17
CA CYS A 767 9.01 27.16 -3.62
C CYS A 767 8.53 25.96 -4.46
N ILE A 768 9.11 25.65 -5.63
CA ILE A 768 8.63 24.52 -6.44
C ILE A 768 8.81 23.19 -5.67
N LEU A 769 9.89 23.03 -4.91
CA LEU A 769 10.13 21.86 -4.08
C LEU A 769 10.44 22.24 -2.61
N GLY A 770 9.44 22.14 -1.73
CA GLY A 770 9.57 22.46 -0.31
C GLY A 770 9.86 21.24 0.55
N PHE A 771 10.76 21.35 1.53
CA PHE A 771 10.93 20.37 2.60
C PHE A 771 10.67 20.96 3.98
N GLY A 772 10.12 20.13 4.86
CA GLY A 772 10.14 20.28 6.31
C GLY A 772 10.38 18.92 6.97
N LYS A 773 10.77 18.88 8.25
CA LYS A 773 11.12 17.61 8.91
C LYS A 773 10.74 17.63 10.38
N TYR A 774 10.40 16.46 10.92
CA TYR A 774 10.05 16.27 12.32
C TYR A 774 11.08 15.31 12.95
N ALA A 775 11.33 15.46 14.26
CA ALA A 775 12.38 14.72 14.96
C ALA A 775 12.24 13.19 14.83
N GLY A 776 13.36 12.48 14.62
CA GLY A 776 13.44 11.01 14.63
C GLY A 776 13.76 10.32 13.29
N ASP A 777 13.65 11.01 12.15
CA ASP A 777 14.13 10.48 10.86
C ASP A 777 15.67 10.62 10.72
N THR A 778 16.33 9.55 10.26
CA THR A 778 17.79 9.43 10.08
C THR A 778 18.19 8.97 8.67
N GLY A 779 17.25 8.83 7.74
CA GLY A 779 17.51 8.33 6.39
C GLY A 779 18.10 9.38 5.44
N THR A 780 18.73 8.91 4.36
CA THR A 780 19.19 9.76 3.25
C THR A 780 18.08 9.93 2.22
N ASN A 781 17.52 11.14 2.14
CA ASN A 781 16.55 11.48 1.10
C ASN A 781 17.27 11.78 -0.22
N THR A 782 16.63 11.51 -1.37
CA THR A 782 17.24 11.65 -2.71
C THR A 782 16.31 12.38 -3.67
N ILE A 783 16.84 13.39 -4.36
CA ILE A 783 16.15 14.19 -5.39
C ILE A 783 17.01 14.12 -6.65
N ARG A 784 16.52 13.48 -7.71
CA ARG A 784 17.33 13.30 -8.93
C ARG A 784 16.59 13.37 -10.24
N HIS A 785 17.26 13.85 -11.28
CA HIS A 785 16.74 13.81 -12.65
C HIS A 785 15.39 14.51 -12.84
N ASN A 786 15.07 15.51 -12.01
CA ASN A 786 13.86 16.33 -12.14
C ASN A 786 14.16 17.61 -12.92
N VAL A 787 13.12 18.22 -13.51
CA VAL A 787 13.16 19.57 -14.08
C VAL A 787 12.27 20.48 -13.23
N ILE A 788 12.79 21.63 -12.83
CA ILE A 788 12.23 22.57 -11.86
C ILE A 788 12.33 23.98 -12.47
N ALA A 789 11.22 24.51 -12.98
CA ALA A 789 11.22 25.61 -13.96
C ALA A 789 10.32 26.80 -13.60
N ASN A 790 10.72 28.00 -14.01
CA ASN A 790 9.91 29.21 -14.01
C ASN A 790 9.26 29.49 -12.64
N SER A 791 10.02 29.45 -11.54
CA SER A 791 9.53 29.93 -10.23
C SER A 791 9.70 31.43 -10.11
N ASP A 792 8.66 32.17 -9.72
CA ASP A 792 8.83 33.58 -9.35
C ASP A 792 9.38 33.73 -7.91
N SER A 793 9.95 32.65 -7.34
CA SER A 793 10.80 32.69 -6.15
C SER A 793 11.80 31.52 -6.15
N PHE A 794 11.57 30.44 -5.38
CA PHE A 794 12.54 29.35 -5.25
C PHE A 794 12.19 28.10 -6.08
N GLY A 795 13.15 27.53 -6.81
CA GLY A 795 13.00 26.19 -7.41
C GLY A 795 12.95 25.06 -6.37
N MET A 796 13.65 25.23 -5.25
CA MET A 796 13.61 24.28 -4.13
C MET A 796 13.99 25.01 -2.85
N VAL A 797 13.27 24.77 -1.75
CA VAL A 797 13.70 25.22 -0.42
C VAL A 797 13.73 24.04 0.53
N TYR A 798 14.91 23.77 1.09
CA TYR A 798 14.97 22.94 2.28
C TYR A 798 14.74 23.79 3.53
N THR A 799 13.57 23.65 4.17
CA THR A 799 13.29 24.31 5.46
C THR A 799 13.36 23.36 6.65
N ILE A 800 13.57 23.95 7.82
CA ILE A 800 13.41 23.29 9.12
C ILE A 800 12.57 24.20 10.01
N ASP A 801 11.49 23.65 10.55
CA ASP A 801 10.66 24.20 11.62
C ASP A 801 11.08 23.71 13.02
N GLN A 802 11.70 22.53 13.16
CA GLN A 802 12.11 21.96 14.47
C GLN A 802 13.61 22.05 14.78
N THR A 803 13.96 22.42 16.02
CA THR A 803 15.37 22.45 16.48
C THR A 803 16.00 21.05 16.53
N ASN A 804 17.33 20.98 16.36
CA ASN A 804 18.15 19.80 16.63
C ASN A 804 17.82 18.53 15.80
N MET A 805 17.40 18.68 14.55
CA MET A 805 17.28 17.55 13.63
C MET A 805 18.55 17.31 12.81
N LYS A 806 18.91 16.04 12.62
CA LYS A 806 19.97 15.60 11.70
C LYS A 806 19.36 15.22 10.36
N ILE A 807 19.91 15.73 9.26
CA ILE A 807 19.40 15.47 7.90
C ILE A 807 20.49 14.89 7.00
N LEU A 808 20.12 13.98 6.11
CA LEU A 808 20.95 13.51 5.01
C LEU A 808 20.13 13.71 3.73
N LEU A 809 20.63 14.51 2.78
CA LEU A 809 19.97 14.79 1.51
C LEU A 809 20.94 14.73 0.34
N ASP A 810 20.60 13.93 -0.67
CA ASP A 810 21.25 13.90 -1.97
C ASP A 810 20.39 14.65 -3.00
N VAL A 811 20.99 15.58 -3.74
CA VAL A 811 20.35 16.36 -4.81
C VAL A 811 21.22 16.27 -6.05
N TYR A 812 20.84 15.49 -7.07
CA TYR A 812 21.69 15.33 -8.25
C TYR A 812 21.05 15.15 -9.62
N GLY A 813 21.71 15.70 -10.65
CA GLY A 813 21.25 15.55 -12.02
C GLY A 813 19.94 16.27 -12.32
N ASN A 814 19.53 17.23 -11.49
CA ASN A 814 18.31 18.02 -11.69
C ASN A 814 18.60 19.29 -12.52
N VAL A 815 17.59 19.78 -13.24
CA VAL A 815 17.62 21.07 -13.96
C VAL A 815 16.75 22.07 -13.22
N PHE A 816 17.33 23.20 -12.82
CA PHE A 816 16.66 24.35 -12.23
C PHE A 816 16.71 25.49 -13.25
N TYR A 817 15.56 25.90 -13.76
CA TYR A 817 15.42 26.84 -14.88
C TYR A 817 14.61 28.09 -14.51
N ASN A 818 15.11 29.30 -14.79
CA ASN A 818 14.43 30.58 -14.59
C ASN A 818 13.67 30.68 -13.26
N ASN A 819 14.32 30.30 -12.16
CA ASN A 819 13.78 30.51 -10.82
C ASN A 819 14.32 31.86 -10.32
N ASP A 820 13.44 32.85 -10.22
CA ASP A 820 13.74 34.28 -10.06
C ASP A 820 14.70 34.54 -8.89
N ARG A 821 14.34 34.06 -7.69
CA ARG A 821 15.09 34.25 -6.46
C ARG A 821 16.27 33.27 -6.35
N ALA A 822 15.99 31.98 -6.52
CA ALA A 822 17.00 30.92 -6.50
C ALA A 822 16.47 29.61 -7.11
N GLY A 823 17.33 28.80 -7.72
CA GLY A 823 17.01 27.40 -8.04
C GLY A 823 16.99 26.50 -6.80
N LEU A 824 17.90 26.71 -5.83
CA LEU A 824 17.96 25.92 -4.59
C LEU A 824 18.33 26.78 -3.37
N GLY A 825 17.37 27.03 -2.48
CA GLY A 825 17.59 27.55 -1.15
C GLY A 825 17.71 26.45 -0.08
N ILE A 826 18.59 26.63 0.91
CA ILE A 826 18.61 25.87 2.17
C ILE A 826 18.38 26.87 3.32
N HIS A 827 17.14 26.93 3.81
CA HIS A 827 16.62 27.96 4.75
C HIS A 827 16.03 27.32 6.01
N PRO A 828 16.86 26.89 6.98
CA PRO A 828 16.36 26.55 8.31
C PRO A 828 15.74 27.78 8.99
N TYR A 829 14.52 27.67 9.52
CA TYR A 829 14.00 28.63 10.50
C TYR A 829 14.61 28.38 11.88
N ASN A 830 14.98 27.12 12.18
CA ASN A 830 15.60 26.67 13.43
C ASN A 830 16.90 25.88 13.19
N SER A 831 17.88 25.99 14.10
CA SER A 831 19.24 25.44 13.92
C SER A 831 19.28 23.91 13.77
N TYR A 832 19.99 23.43 12.74
CA TYR A 832 20.27 22.01 12.50
C TYR A 832 21.06 21.38 13.66
N ALA A 833 20.87 20.07 13.87
CA ALA A 833 21.81 19.28 14.67
C ALA A 833 23.09 18.95 13.91
N ALA A 834 24.15 18.72 14.69
CA ALA A 834 25.45 18.27 14.23
C ALA A 834 25.37 17.00 13.36
N GLY A 835 26.15 17.00 12.29
CA GLY A 835 26.22 15.89 11.33
C GLY A 835 25.11 15.90 10.28
N THR A 836 24.31 16.98 10.19
CA THR A 836 23.47 17.22 9.01
C THR A 836 24.37 17.36 7.77
N THR A 837 24.01 16.69 6.67
CA THR A 837 24.78 16.69 5.41
C THR A 837 23.87 16.85 4.20
N PHE A 838 24.15 17.85 3.38
CA PHE A 838 23.59 18.03 2.03
C PHE A 838 24.64 17.69 0.97
N ASN A 839 24.25 16.95 -0.06
CA ASN A 839 25.08 16.49 -1.16
C ASN A 839 24.47 16.98 -2.48
N VAL A 840 24.90 18.14 -2.96
CA VAL A 840 24.35 18.81 -4.14
C VAL A 840 25.32 18.64 -5.31
N TYR A 841 24.99 17.73 -6.21
CA TYR A 841 25.93 17.23 -7.22
C TYR A 841 25.37 17.22 -8.65
N ASN A 842 26.17 17.55 -9.66
CA ASN A 842 25.77 17.40 -11.07
C ASN A 842 24.44 18.09 -11.45
N ASN A 843 24.02 19.20 -10.81
CA ASN A 843 22.78 19.90 -11.17
C ASN A 843 23.05 21.05 -12.15
N THR A 844 22.11 21.37 -13.04
CA THR A 844 22.16 22.57 -13.88
C THR A 844 21.22 23.62 -13.31
N PHE A 845 21.76 24.70 -12.79
CA PHE A 845 21.08 25.95 -12.51
C PHE A 845 21.28 26.90 -13.70
N TYR A 846 20.20 27.52 -14.14
CA TYR A 846 20.19 28.48 -15.24
C TYR A 846 19.09 29.50 -14.96
N ASN A 847 19.42 30.79 -14.88
CA ASN A 847 18.44 31.84 -14.71
C ASN A 847 18.48 32.86 -15.87
N ASN A 848 17.37 32.97 -16.60
CA ASN A 848 17.07 33.98 -17.61
C ASN A 848 15.77 34.74 -17.31
N TYR A 849 15.42 34.90 -16.04
CA TYR A 849 14.39 35.87 -15.66
C TYR A 849 14.87 37.30 -15.95
N THR A 850 13.94 38.18 -16.34
CA THR A 850 14.23 39.55 -16.81
C THR A 850 13.63 40.64 -15.93
N ASP A 851 12.74 40.27 -15.03
CA ASP A 851 11.84 41.20 -14.36
C ASP A 851 12.43 41.48 -12.96
N GLY A 852 13.29 42.49 -12.88
CA GLY A 852 14.17 42.74 -11.73
C GLY A 852 13.46 43.23 -10.45
N GLY A 853 12.67 42.35 -9.83
CA GLY A 853 11.91 42.63 -8.60
C GLY A 853 12.74 42.52 -7.32
N ASP A 854 13.55 41.47 -7.17
CA ASP A 854 14.40 41.24 -6.00
C ASP A 854 15.86 40.95 -6.43
N THR A 855 16.77 41.84 -6.07
CA THR A 855 18.18 41.77 -6.48
C THR A 855 19.10 41.15 -5.40
N SER A 856 18.54 40.61 -4.32
CA SER A 856 19.28 40.28 -3.10
C SER A 856 19.66 38.79 -2.92
N HIS A 857 19.23 37.93 -3.86
CA HIS A 857 19.36 36.47 -3.78
C HIS A 857 20.29 35.88 -4.87
N GLY A 858 20.23 34.57 -5.12
CA GLY A 858 21.08 33.91 -6.10
C GLY A 858 20.70 32.45 -6.41
N GLU A 859 21.16 31.93 -7.55
CA GLU A 859 20.69 30.64 -8.13
C GLU A 859 20.78 29.44 -7.19
N VAL A 860 21.72 29.47 -6.23
CA VAL A 860 21.74 28.61 -5.05
C VAL A 860 21.95 29.50 -3.82
N GLU A 861 21.17 29.30 -2.76
CA GLU A 861 21.31 30.02 -1.49
C GLU A 861 21.47 29.06 -0.30
N PHE A 862 22.46 29.32 0.55
CA PHE A 862 22.59 28.67 1.86
C PHE A 862 22.43 29.72 2.96
N HIS A 863 21.29 29.71 3.64
CA HIS A 863 20.93 30.75 4.60
C HIS A 863 21.88 30.78 5.81
N ALA A 864 22.06 31.96 6.40
CA ALA A 864 22.99 32.19 7.51
C ALA A 864 22.76 31.25 8.72
N GLN A 865 21.53 30.79 8.94
CA GLN A 865 21.16 29.89 10.04
C GLN A 865 21.56 28.41 9.84
N CYS A 866 22.28 28.05 8.76
CA CYS A 866 22.77 26.68 8.48
C CYS A 866 23.94 26.23 9.37
N ASN A 867 23.87 26.55 10.66
CA ASN A 867 24.86 26.16 11.68
C ASN A 867 24.92 24.62 11.83
N ASN A 868 26.09 24.07 12.17
CA ASN A 868 26.33 22.63 12.36
C ASN A 868 26.12 21.71 11.12
N THR A 869 25.85 22.30 9.95
CA THR A 869 25.57 21.58 8.71
C THR A 869 26.80 21.43 7.83
N ARG A 870 26.98 20.26 7.23
CA ARG A 870 27.90 20.03 6.12
C ARG A 870 27.16 20.16 4.79
N ILE A 871 27.74 20.87 3.84
CA ILE A 871 27.26 20.93 2.45
C ILE A 871 28.41 20.50 1.55
N ASN A 872 28.18 19.52 0.69
CA ASN A 872 29.10 19.13 -0.38
C ASN A 872 28.47 19.57 -1.72
N PHE A 873 29.12 20.47 -2.46
CA PHE A 873 28.57 21.15 -3.64
C PHE A 873 29.54 21.00 -4.83
N SER A 874 29.33 20.03 -5.71
CA SER A 874 30.29 19.69 -6.77
C SER A 874 29.67 19.38 -8.12
N ASN A 875 30.39 19.64 -9.21
CA ASN A 875 29.92 19.40 -10.58
C ASN A 875 28.62 20.13 -10.95
N ASN A 876 28.20 21.16 -10.23
CA ASN A 876 27.01 21.93 -10.59
C ASN A 876 27.36 22.99 -11.65
N LEU A 877 26.46 23.24 -12.57
CA LEU A 877 26.55 24.29 -13.59
C LEU A 877 25.61 25.42 -13.14
N LEU A 878 26.10 26.66 -13.05
CA LEU A 878 25.35 27.86 -12.71
C LEU A 878 25.52 28.88 -13.85
N HIS A 879 24.42 29.38 -14.40
CA HIS A 879 24.42 30.28 -15.57
C HIS A 879 23.39 31.39 -15.39
N HIS A 880 23.91 32.56 -15.02
CA HIS A 880 23.13 33.76 -14.76
C HIS A 880 23.03 34.74 -15.94
N ARG A 881 21.91 35.45 -16.05
CA ARG A 881 21.65 36.55 -17.00
C ARG A 881 21.63 37.91 -16.29
N PRO A 882 21.80 39.05 -17.01
CA PRO A 882 22.39 40.26 -16.43
C PRO A 882 21.49 41.17 -15.56
N TYR A 883 20.41 40.65 -14.95
CA TYR A 883 19.39 41.48 -14.31
C TYR A 883 19.57 41.55 -12.78
N GLY A 884 20.17 42.65 -12.31
CA GLY A 884 20.29 43.00 -10.89
C GLY A 884 21.68 42.78 -10.29
N THR A 885 21.72 42.64 -8.96
CA THR A 885 22.90 42.27 -8.16
C THR A 885 22.89 40.80 -7.73
N THR A 886 21.97 40.03 -8.30
CA THR A 886 21.72 38.60 -8.07
C THR A 886 22.95 37.75 -8.42
N VAL A 887 23.20 36.69 -7.67
CA VAL A 887 24.45 35.91 -7.74
C VAL A 887 24.23 34.46 -8.15
N GLY A 888 25.31 33.72 -8.46
CA GLY A 888 25.23 32.27 -8.71
C GLY A 888 25.02 31.47 -7.42
N LEU A 889 25.91 31.65 -6.45
CA LEU A 889 25.85 30.98 -5.15
C LEU A 889 25.93 32.00 -4.00
N ALA A 890 24.82 32.19 -3.28
CA ALA A 890 24.75 32.99 -2.07
C ALA A 890 24.97 32.13 -0.82
N VAL A 891 25.89 32.53 0.06
CA VAL A 891 26.10 31.91 1.38
C VAL A 891 26.00 33.01 2.43
N GLY A 892 24.94 32.93 3.24
CA GLY A 892 24.59 33.98 4.20
C GLY A 892 25.71 34.26 5.20
N SER A 893 25.91 35.53 5.56
CA SER A 893 27.08 36.02 6.31
C SER A 893 27.25 35.44 7.74
N GLY A 894 26.24 34.78 8.29
CA GLY A 894 26.30 34.05 9.56
C GLY A 894 26.54 32.54 9.45
N PHE A 895 26.72 32.00 8.24
CA PHE A 895 26.89 30.56 8.00
C PHE A 895 28.10 30.00 8.76
N SER A 896 27.84 29.16 9.78
CA SER A 896 28.87 28.43 10.54
C SER A 896 28.95 26.94 10.20
N GLY A 897 28.39 26.55 9.06
CA GLY A 897 28.50 25.18 8.53
C GLY A 897 29.86 24.89 7.88
N THR A 898 30.05 23.65 7.43
CA THR A 898 31.18 23.25 6.59
C THR A 898 30.72 23.14 5.15
N LEU A 899 31.06 24.11 4.30
CA LEU A 899 30.86 24.04 2.86
C LEU A 899 32.12 23.47 2.18
N THR A 900 31.96 22.40 1.41
CA THR A 900 32.99 21.77 0.58
C THR A 900 32.53 21.85 -0.87
N HIS A 901 33.29 22.51 -1.75
CA HIS A 901 32.92 22.71 -3.14
C HIS A 901 34.04 22.37 -4.12
N GLY A 902 33.70 21.97 -5.35
CA GLY A 902 34.70 21.66 -6.37
C GLY A 902 34.14 21.24 -7.74
N ASN A 903 34.81 21.69 -8.79
CA ASN A 903 34.50 21.46 -10.21
C ASN A 903 33.10 21.92 -10.62
N ASN A 904 32.59 22.99 -10.00
CA ASN A 904 31.40 23.69 -10.46
C ASN A 904 31.75 24.64 -11.62
N LEU A 905 30.76 25.02 -12.42
CA LEU A 905 30.87 26.06 -13.44
C LEU A 905 30.02 27.26 -12.99
N TYR A 906 30.63 28.44 -12.94
CA TYR A 906 29.95 29.70 -12.65
C TYR A 906 30.09 30.62 -13.86
N TRP A 907 28.97 30.91 -14.53
CA TRP A 907 28.94 31.78 -15.71
C TRP A 907 27.88 32.87 -15.59
N HIS A 908 28.18 34.03 -16.18
CA HIS A 908 27.33 35.22 -16.12
C HIS A 908 27.39 35.97 -17.45
N ASP A 909 26.28 36.06 -18.17
CA ASP A 909 26.25 36.62 -19.54
C ASP A 909 26.59 38.13 -19.60
N GLY A 910 26.43 38.85 -18.49
CA GLY A 910 26.80 40.27 -18.35
C GLY A 910 28.30 40.54 -18.11
N GLY A 911 29.17 39.53 -18.25
CA GLY A 911 30.63 39.70 -18.20
C GLY A 911 31.28 39.46 -16.84
N SER A 912 32.61 39.57 -16.80
CA SER A 912 33.50 39.04 -15.76
C SER A 912 33.48 39.76 -14.41
N ASN A 913 32.76 40.87 -14.30
CA ASN A 913 32.83 41.78 -13.15
C ASN A 913 31.60 41.69 -12.23
N GLN A 914 30.60 40.90 -12.61
CA GLN A 914 29.40 40.67 -11.81
C GLN A 914 29.63 39.54 -10.80
N THR A 915 28.98 39.62 -9.64
CA THR A 915 29.19 38.65 -8.56
C THR A 915 28.50 37.32 -8.88
N VAL A 916 29.24 36.22 -8.84
CA VAL A 916 28.71 34.86 -8.99
C VAL A 916 28.79 34.02 -7.70
N VAL A 917 29.54 34.45 -6.69
CA VAL A 917 29.50 33.84 -5.35
C VAL A 917 29.57 34.91 -4.26
N THR A 918 28.79 34.78 -3.20
CA THR A 918 28.99 35.50 -1.93
C THR A 918 29.20 34.52 -0.78
N HIS A 919 30.29 34.66 -0.03
CA HIS A 919 30.57 33.91 1.20
C HIS A 919 31.55 34.70 2.07
N GLY A 920 31.04 35.61 2.90
CA GLY A 920 31.86 36.60 3.63
C GLY A 920 32.60 37.63 2.77
N SER A 921 32.68 37.42 1.46
CA SER A 921 33.21 38.30 0.41
C SER A 921 32.51 37.99 -0.91
N ALA A 922 32.55 38.95 -1.85
CA ALA A 922 31.97 38.81 -3.19
C ALA A 922 33.02 38.35 -4.20
N TYR A 923 32.68 37.34 -5.01
CA TYR A 923 33.54 36.79 -6.05
C TYR A 923 32.85 36.83 -7.42
N THR A 924 33.58 37.24 -8.46
CA THR A 924 33.12 37.36 -9.85
C THR A 924 33.72 36.25 -10.71
N PRO A 925 33.26 36.00 -11.96
CA PRO A 925 33.88 35.01 -12.85
C PRO A 925 35.39 35.19 -13.03
N ALA A 926 35.91 36.42 -12.90
CA ALA A 926 37.35 36.67 -12.93
C ALA A 926 38.10 36.04 -11.74
N ASN A 927 37.57 36.15 -10.52
CA ASN A 927 38.27 35.78 -9.28
C ASN A 927 37.64 34.60 -8.50
N VAL A 928 36.58 33.96 -8.99
CA VAL A 928 35.90 32.82 -8.33
C VAL A 928 36.82 31.64 -8.01
N ARG A 929 37.98 31.52 -8.65
CA ARG A 929 39.03 30.54 -8.28
C ARG A 929 39.73 30.81 -6.95
N ASN A 930 39.58 32.02 -6.39
CA ASN A 930 40.02 32.36 -5.04
C ASN A 930 39.04 31.82 -3.97
N TYR A 931 37.83 31.45 -4.38
CA TYR A 931 36.83 30.74 -3.58
C TYR A 931 36.93 29.22 -3.84
N GLU A 932 36.78 28.81 -5.10
CA GLU A 932 36.84 27.40 -5.52
C GLU A 932 37.91 27.21 -6.61
N ALA A 933 39.10 26.72 -6.24
CA ALA A 933 40.26 26.62 -7.14
C ALA A 933 40.00 25.83 -8.45
N THR A 934 39.11 24.84 -8.43
CA THR A 934 38.75 24.02 -9.61
C THR A 934 37.56 24.55 -10.41
N ALA A 935 37.03 25.74 -10.07
CA ALA A 935 35.89 26.35 -10.75
C ALA A 935 36.14 26.60 -12.24
N GLN A 936 35.12 26.33 -13.06
CA GLN A 936 35.05 26.76 -14.45
C GLN A 936 34.32 28.10 -14.56
N ARG A 937 34.76 28.95 -15.49
CA ARG A 937 34.35 30.37 -15.60
C ARG A 937 34.13 30.85 -17.03
N ALA A 938 33.81 29.92 -17.93
CA ALA A 938 33.56 30.17 -19.34
C ALA A 938 32.15 29.68 -19.69
N SER A 939 31.56 30.26 -20.74
CA SER A 939 30.19 29.96 -21.19
C SER A 939 29.96 28.45 -21.28
N PRO A 940 28.81 27.92 -20.79
CA PRO A 940 28.52 26.49 -20.87
C PRO A 940 28.28 25.98 -22.30
N GLN A 941 28.23 26.86 -23.33
CA GLN A 941 28.17 26.52 -24.75
C GLN A 941 27.16 25.40 -25.05
N PHE A 942 25.88 25.67 -24.81
CA PHE A 942 24.80 24.72 -25.09
C PHE A 942 24.56 24.54 -26.60
N VAL A 943 24.23 23.32 -27.02
CA VAL A 943 24.08 22.91 -28.44
C VAL A 943 23.12 23.80 -29.21
N ASN A 944 21.99 24.17 -28.59
CA ASN A 944 21.04 25.13 -29.14
C ASN A 944 20.74 26.21 -28.09
N ALA A 945 21.70 27.09 -27.79
CA ALA A 945 21.51 28.21 -26.87
C ALA A 945 20.33 29.14 -27.25
N SER A 946 19.92 29.18 -28.53
CA SER A 946 18.73 29.88 -29.03
C SER A 946 17.41 29.09 -28.90
N GLN A 947 17.47 27.79 -28.57
CA GLN A 947 16.33 26.94 -28.26
C GLN A 947 16.26 26.56 -26.77
N VAL A 948 17.14 27.10 -25.91
CA VAL A 948 16.91 27.13 -24.47
C VAL A 948 15.60 27.91 -24.26
N PRO A 949 14.48 27.26 -23.87
CA PRO A 949 13.17 27.86 -24.13
C PRO A 949 12.93 29.04 -23.20
N THR A 950 12.98 30.27 -23.72
CA THR A 950 12.86 31.52 -22.95
C THR A 950 11.67 31.55 -22.00
N GLN A 951 10.59 30.85 -22.39
CA GLN A 951 9.71 30.18 -21.45
C GLN A 951 9.67 28.69 -21.79
N VAL A 952 9.96 27.81 -20.82
CA VAL A 952 9.69 26.37 -20.95
C VAL A 952 8.18 26.18 -20.87
N THR A 953 7.52 26.26 -22.02
CA THR A 953 6.07 26.10 -22.16
C THR A 953 5.72 24.65 -22.43
N SER A 954 4.73 24.12 -21.71
CA SER A 954 4.28 22.72 -21.80
C SER A 954 3.79 22.29 -23.21
N THR A 955 3.56 23.24 -24.11
CA THR A 955 3.19 23.02 -25.51
C THR A 955 4.30 22.42 -26.38
N ASN A 956 5.57 22.73 -26.11
CA ASN A 956 6.66 22.52 -27.09
C ASN A 956 7.27 21.11 -27.14
N GLY A 957 6.83 20.18 -26.27
CA GLY A 957 6.95 18.74 -26.48
C GLY A 957 8.36 18.12 -26.53
N ALA A 958 9.41 18.91 -26.32
CA ALA A 958 10.77 18.45 -26.15
C ALA A 958 11.13 18.37 -24.67
N HIS A 959 11.95 17.39 -24.31
CA HIS A 959 12.83 17.52 -23.15
C HIS A 959 13.73 18.75 -23.38
N PRO A 960 14.25 19.46 -22.35
CA PRO A 960 15.11 20.60 -22.59
C PRO A 960 16.53 20.18 -23.03
N ASP A 961 16.61 19.54 -24.21
CA ASP A 961 17.82 19.28 -25.00
C ASP A 961 18.56 20.59 -25.34
N GLY A 962 17.93 21.75 -25.12
CA GLY A 962 18.58 23.06 -25.06
C GLY A 962 19.68 23.17 -24.00
N PHE A 963 19.74 22.30 -22.98
CA PHE A 963 20.86 22.22 -22.02
C PHE A 963 21.94 21.20 -22.40
N ASP A 964 21.84 20.59 -23.57
CA ASP A 964 22.89 19.73 -24.09
C ASP A 964 24.18 20.52 -24.23
N LEU A 965 25.27 20.01 -23.70
CA LEU A 965 26.59 20.61 -23.83
C LEU A 965 27.12 20.37 -25.25
N THR A 966 27.70 21.37 -25.89
CA THR A 966 28.53 21.13 -27.09
C THR A 966 29.83 20.41 -26.72
N VAL A 967 30.51 19.84 -27.71
CA VAL A 967 31.87 19.31 -27.54
C VAL A 967 32.89 20.39 -27.11
N ALA A 968 32.60 21.66 -27.43
CA ALA A 968 33.40 22.81 -27.04
C ALA A 968 33.06 23.37 -25.64
N SER A 969 32.08 22.76 -24.95
CA SER A 969 31.66 23.22 -23.63
C SER A 969 32.73 22.96 -22.55
N PRO A 970 33.08 23.96 -21.72
CA PRO A 970 33.93 23.76 -20.56
C PRO A 970 33.26 22.92 -19.47
N ALA A 971 31.94 22.70 -19.53
CA ALA A 971 31.25 21.72 -18.69
C ALA A 971 31.42 20.27 -19.20
N SER A 972 31.74 20.07 -20.48
CA SER A 972 31.95 18.74 -21.05
C SER A 972 33.17 18.07 -20.42
N SER A 973 32.94 16.93 -19.74
CA SER A 973 33.99 16.07 -19.17
C SER A 973 35.04 16.76 -18.26
N ASN A 974 34.64 17.77 -17.47
CA ASN A 974 35.53 18.47 -16.51
C ASN A 974 35.11 18.36 -15.03
N GLY A 975 34.07 17.57 -14.74
CA GLY A 975 33.56 17.25 -13.41
C GLY A 975 34.28 16.08 -12.75
N LEU A 976 34.28 16.07 -11.41
CA LEU A 976 34.76 14.97 -10.57
C LEU A 976 33.98 13.69 -10.85
N SER A 977 34.67 12.55 -10.77
CA SER A 977 33.99 11.25 -10.69
C SER A 977 33.53 11.03 -9.24
N LEU A 978 32.23 11.17 -8.99
CA LEU A 978 31.65 11.01 -7.66
C LEU A 978 31.25 9.54 -7.41
N ALA A 979 30.70 9.24 -6.23
CA ALA A 979 30.24 7.89 -5.91
C ALA A 979 29.24 7.34 -6.94
N SER A 980 29.29 6.02 -7.18
CA SER A 980 28.52 5.34 -8.23
C SER A 980 27.00 5.56 -8.18
N ARG A 981 26.43 5.88 -7.00
CA ARG A 981 25.02 6.25 -6.86
C ARG A 981 24.61 7.52 -7.63
N TYR A 982 25.58 8.33 -8.05
CA TYR A 982 25.38 9.55 -8.85
C TYR A 982 25.74 9.39 -10.34
N ALA A 983 26.09 8.18 -10.80
CA ALA A 983 26.72 7.95 -12.10
C ALA A 983 25.76 7.97 -13.32
N THR A 984 24.60 8.63 -13.19
CA THR A 984 23.62 8.84 -14.27
C THR A 984 23.37 10.33 -14.51
N ASP A 985 23.00 10.67 -15.74
CA ASP A 985 22.47 11.98 -16.10
C ASP A 985 20.93 11.97 -16.17
N ILE A 986 20.31 13.13 -16.35
CA ILE A 986 18.86 13.26 -16.45
C ILE A 986 18.21 12.43 -17.57
N ASN A 987 18.99 12.09 -18.61
CA ASN A 987 18.60 11.25 -19.74
C ASN A 987 18.91 9.75 -19.55
N LEU A 988 19.28 9.31 -18.33
CA LEU A 988 19.74 7.95 -18.01
C LEU A 988 21.04 7.53 -18.72
N ASN A 989 21.84 8.45 -19.25
CA ASN A 989 23.18 8.14 -19.72
C ASN A 989 24.09 7.84 -18.52
N ALA A 990 24.87 6.77 -18.60
CA ALA A 990 25.98 6.56 -17.68
C ALA A 990 27.02 7.68 -17.85
N ARG A 991 27.45 8.29 -16.74
CA ARG A 991 28.47 9.34 -16.71
C ARG A 991 29.86 8.71 -16.85
N THR A 992 30.45 8.84 -18.04
CA THR A 992 31.85 8.47 -18.30
C THR A 992 32.79 9.42 -17.58
N ALA A 993 33.87 8.92 -16.98
CA ALA A 993 34.89 9.75 -16.33
C ALA A 993 35.81 10.47 -17.36
N PRO A 994 36.19 11.74 -17.14
CA PRO A 994 35.67 12.66 -16.13
C PRO A 994 34.24 13.07 -16.47
N TRP A 995 33.40 13.30 -15.46
CA TRP A 995 31.97 13.53 -15.66
C TRP A 995 31.72 14.89 -16.30
N SER A 996 30.58 15.08 -16.98
CA SER A 996 30.16 16.43 -17.35
C SER A 996 29.65 17.18 -16.12
N ILE A 997 29.92 18.48 -16.08
CA ILE A 997 29.37 19.43 -15.10
C ILE A 997 27.92 19.71 -15.50
N GLY A 998 27.00 19.71 -14.53
CA GLY A 998 25.56 19.89 -14.76
C GLY A 998 24.78 18.58 -14.99
N ALA A 999 23.48 18.74 -15.23
CA ALA A 999 22.47 17.67 -15.26
C ALA A 999 22.63 16.65 -16.39
N TYR A 1000 23.35 17.02 -17.46
CA TYR A 1000 23.52 16.25 -18.69
C TYR A 1000 24.95 15.72 -18.80
N GLN A 1001 25.11 14.51 -19.34
CA GLN A 1001 26.40 14.00 -19.81
C GLN A 1001 26.55 14.34 -21.30
N PHE A 1002 27.70 14.91 -21.67
CA PHE A 1002 28.03 15.12 -23.09
C PHE A 1002 28.06 13.79 -23.86
N LYS A 1003 27.47 13.80 -25.07
CA LYS A 1003 27.51 12.71 -26.05
C LYS A 1003 27.60 13.29 -27.46
N ALA A 1004 28.54 12.78 -28.25
CA ALA A 1004 28.81 13.26 -29.61
C ALA A 1004 27.89 12.65 -30.71
N THR A 1005 26.90 11.83 -30.36
CA THR A 1005 26.08 11.05 -31.30
C THR A 1005 24.58 11.16 -31.02
N SER A 1006 23.78 10.92 -32.06
CA SER A 1006 22.32 11.06 -32.02
C SER A 1006 21.68 10.15 -30.97
N ARG A 1007 20.73 10.72 -30.21
CA ARG A 1007 20.17 10.10 -29.01
C ARG A 1007 19.15 9.00 -29.32
N PRO A 1008 19.17 7.86 -28.59
CA PRO A 1008 17.92 7.20 -28.25
C PRO A 1008 17.07 8.21 -27.48
N LYS A 1009 15.82 8.45 -27.91
CA LYS A 1009 14.92 9.30 -27.11
C LYS A 1009 14.72 8.66 -25.73
N PRO A 1010 14.69 9.45 -24.64
CA PRO A 1010 14.47 8.90 -23.30
C PRO A 1010 13.14 8.12 -23.24
N PRO A 1011 12.97 7.21 -22.27
CA PRO A 1011 11.71 6.49 -22.06
C PRO A 1011 10.55 7.51 -22.03
N ARG A 1012 9.60 7.38 -22.95
CA ARG A 1012 8.55 8.40 -23.12
C ARG A 1012 7.59 8.38 -21.93
N GLY A 1013 7.85 9.23 -20.93
CA GLY A 1013 6.83 9.72 -20.02
C GLY A 1013 5.64 10.26 -20.81
N LEU A 1014 4.43 10.16 -20.25
CA LEU A 1014 3.24 10.55 -20.99
C LEU A 1014 3.13 12.07 -21.14
N ARG A 1015 2.44 12.47 -22.20
CA ARG A 1015 2.30 13.82 -22.74
C ARG A 1015 0.81 14.16 -22.80
N VAL A 1016 0.44 15.38 -22.42
CA VAL A 1016 -0.70 16.12 -22.98
C VAL A 1016 -0.52 17.63 -22.73
N VAL A 1017 -1.31 18.44 -23.42
CA VAL A 1017 -1.14 19.88 -23.65
C VAL A 1017 -2.35 20.64 -23.06
N SER A 1018 -2.19 21.91 -22.70
CA SER A 1018 -3.25 22.90 -22.88
C SER A 1018 -2.75 24.09 -23.68
N GLN A 1019 -3.70 24.84 -24.23
CA GLN A 1019 -3.51 26.27 -24.54
C GLN A 1019 -3.42 27.07 -23.24
#